data_AF-A0A8H4VII7-F1
#
_entry.id   AF-A0A8H4VII7-F1
#
_cell.length_a   1.000
_cell.length_b   1.000
_cell.length_c   1.000
_cell.angle_alpha   90.00
_cell.angle_beta   90.00
_cell.angle_gamma   90.00
#
_symmetry.space_group_name_H-M   'P 1'
#
loop_
_entity.id
_entity.type
_entity.pdbx_description
1 polymer ?
#
loop_
_entity_poly.entity_id
_entity_poly.type
_entity_poly.pdbx_seq_one_letter_code
_entity_poly.pdbx_strand_id
1 'polypeptide(L)'
;MSMNKRNSIFRKATNNTNGSAPRNSDSPTTEKEYQAAESSTPPKALKDIRDRIKKGLPVALNTSTVSAIIDLVRHKEALDDRKLLLEHALTFVSKLEEGTPMALTLKNKIIQLLYNDLSHPPATSISNKYAWRTADGSYNNIDIPDMGKAGTPYSRSVQQQHPLPRYQLPDSGLVFDTLLKREGFVKHPGGLSSLMFAFAALVIHSVFRTSHRDWSINETSSYVDLAPLYGNNQKEQDRVRVRDGRGKLYPDVFAEDRLLLLPPAVSTLLILFNRNHNYIADKLLEINERGTYIDPAKLAQSEDAESKAKLLAQEEEIFQISRLINCGWFGSVVFSDYFSCILGLVRDGNSWSLTPFDEIRKEDHSTFERGKGNQCSVEFNCLYRWHATTSREDEAYVNTLFSHIFPDKPVEDVTVDDFKTAAVRVQRTQPSITEWTFGNLKHQEDGSFNDDELANILHNATEHAAGAFRARGTPAAMRLNEIMGMEQNRNWGVCSLNDFRKYLGLKPFATFLEWNSDPEIAEAAEKLYGHIDHLELYVGLQAEEAKPLVEGAGLCPGYTISRAILSDAIALTRGDRFFTHDYTPYNLTAWGFADCQRDPNAFGFGSTLGRLLLRTLPNNFTENSVYTFFPLMTPESMKVHLTKLGVIDQYDLNRPKTRSPQVEVKGHQRVGAILKDKESFVAPYKDRVARILHSSSGFFPLESEEAQKAVADVLSSHDLSKTITQYFYETTKKLIDEKSYTLVGGKTSGIDLVRNVLSVLPVSWAASDLAGIDLKTSEHSRGEYTPAELSEILGEIHAFVFLNVEPARVKVMEGHVKNNIHKLLRLIKGNLGESVGPKISVQGIVGGISSLFSKNKKAEYHEIVKRLYELGHSTDQLANTILALMVICGKELSLATTNAVNFFLGSEHVDKVTSLAKSGGDLDGYVYEALRLDPMFNGVFRVSTKDQSVYDLNLKKGDRVFLNTASANTDGTIFQDATSFNPARSTLDRVFADGVFHFLGKDLPVKIISQVLRAVFELNNVRRAPGQSGVLNRFKNPDRPEVANTYLNNAQLMSEWPTSMSILFDRK
;
A
#
# COMPACT_ATOMS: atom_id res chain seq x y z
N MET A 1 -9.69 33.22 -26.78
CA MET A 1 -10.94 33.36 -27.57
C MET A 1 -10.94 32.34 -28.70
N SER A 2 -11.95 31.47 -28.67
CA SER A 2 -12.62 30.86 -29.82
C SER A 2 -11.84 30.01 -30.84
N MET A 3 -11.91 28.70 -30.60
CA MET A 3 -12.67 27.74 -31.41
C MET A 3 -12.31 27.51 -32.89
N ASN A 4 -11.89 26.26 -33.09
CA ASN A 4 -12.56 25.22 -33.90
C ASN A 4 -12.69 25.35 -35.42
N LYS A 5 -12.14 24.29 -36.05
CA LYS A 5 -12.74 23.42 -37.07
C LYS A 5 -13.08 24.05 -38.44
N ARG A 6 -12.58 23.43 -39.52
CA ARG A 6 -13.31 22.38 -40.26
C ARG A 6 -12.58 21.97 -41.56
N ASN A 7 -12.66 20.67 -41.81
CA ASN A 7 -13.00 19.99 -43.07
C ASN A 7 -12.06 20.10 -44.30
N SER A 8 -11.46 18.94 -44.60
CA SER A 8 -11.86 18.01 -45.68
C SER A 8 -11.99 18.55 -47.11
N ILE A 9 -11.33 17.84 -48.03
CA ILE A 9 -11.84 17.21 -49.27
C ILE A 9 -10.67 17.22 -50.28
N PHE A 10 -10.35 16.08 -50.92
CA PHE A 10 -10.28 15.96 -52.39
C PHE A 10 -10.01 14.52 -52.89
N ARG A 11 -11.06 13.99 -53.50
CA ARG A 11 -11.24 13.08 -54.66
C ARG A 11 -10.04 12.41 -55.39
N LYS A 12 -10.30 11.13 -55.69
CA LYS A 12 -9.82 10.23 -56.78
C LYS A 12 -9.86 10.84 -58.20
N ALA A 13 -9.02 10.32 -59.13
CA ALA A 13 -9.45 9.43 -60.23
C ALA A 13 -8.31 8.89 -61.17
N THR A 14 -8.65 7.72 -61.78
CA THR A 14 -8.32 7.13 -63.12
C THR A 14 -7.09 6.23 -63.42
N ASN A 15 -7.40 4.92 -63.64
CA ASN A 15 -7.12 3.93 -64.74
C ASN A 15 -5.86 4.10 -65.63
N ASN A 16 -5.17 3.05 -66.17
CA ASN A 16 -5.67 1.85 -66.87
C ASN A 16 -4.57 0.80 -67.24
N THR A 17 -5.01 -0.41 -67.64
CA THR A 17 -4.45 -1.46 -68.56
C THR A 17 -3.49 -2.60 -68.15
N ASN A 18 -4.06 -3.83 -68.19
CA ASN A 18 -3.69 -5.12 -68.85
C ASN A 18 -2.37 -5.89 -68.58
N GLY A 19 -2.51 -7.20 -68.26
CA GLY A 19 -1.58 -8.26 -68.74
C GLY A 19 -1.36 -9.50 -67.84
N SER A 20 -2.13 -10.58 -68.10
CA SER A 20 -1.80 -12.03 -67.97
C SER A 20 -1.08 -12.64 -66.74
N ALA A 21 -1.78 -13.60 -66.10
CA ALA A 21 -1.28 -14.66 -65.19
C ALA A 21 -0.51 -15.78 -65.97
N PRO A 22 0.15 -16.83 -65.37
CA PRO A 22 -0.08 -17.36 -64.02
C PRO A 22 1.10 -17.96 -63.19
N ARG A 23 0.81 -18.03 -61.88
CA ARG A 23 1.15 -19.06 -60.85
C ARG A 23 2.55 -19.17 -60.23
N ASN A 24 2.48 -18.94 -58.91
CA ASN A 24 3.16 -19.58 -57.76
C ASN A 24 4.61 -19.19 -57.45
N SER A 25 4.73 -18.24 -56.53
CA SER A 25 5.85 -18.14 -55.59
C SER A 25 5.41 -17.47 -54.28
N ASP A 26 5.88 -18.06 -53.20
CA ASP A 26 6.17 -17.57 -51.86
C ASP A 26 5.92 -16.09 -51.50
N SER A 27 5.34 -15.93 -50.30
CA SER A 27 5.43 -14.78 -49.36
C SER A 27 4.92 -13.40 -49.85
N PRO A 28 4.25 -12.62 -48.98
CA PRO A 28 5.03 -11.61 -48.26
C PRO A 28 4.52 -11.21 -46.85
N THR A 29 5.43 -10.56 -46.13
CA THR A 29 5.23 -9.39 -45.24
C THR A 29 4.04 -8.50 -45.69
N THR A 30 3.30 -7.77 -44.86
CA THR A 30 3.65 -6.90 -43.73
C THR A 30 2.33 -6.41 -43.11
N GLU A 31 2.40 -5.88 -41.88
CA GLU A 31 1.51 -4.84 -41.34
C GLU A 31 -0.02 -5.06 -41.40
N LYS A 32 -0.61 -5.36 -40.23
CA LYS A 32 -1.95 -4.85 -39.92
C LYS A 32 -2.04 -4.32 -38.51
N GLU A 33 -2.41 -3.05 -38.48
CA GLU A 33 -2.97 -2.27 -37.38
C GLU A 33 -3.97 -3.05 -36.53
N TYR A 34 -3.93 -2.73 -35.23
CA TYR A 34 -4.96 -2.99 -34.25
C TYR A 34 -6.35 -2.56 -34.78
N GLN A 35 -7.12 -3.53 -35.29
CA GLN A 35 -8.56 -3.38 -35.47
C GLN A 35 -9.26 -3.80 -34.19
N ALA A 36 -10.03 -2.86 -33.63
CA ALA A 36 -11.03 -3.10 -32.60
C ALA A 36 -11.88 -4.33 -32.96
N ALA A 37 -12.07 -5.21 -31.98
CA ALA A 37 -12.92 -6.37 -32.09
C ALA A 37 -14.39 -5.93 -32.25
N GLU A 38 -14.82 -5.71 -33.48
CA GLU A 38 -16.24 -5.64 -33.84
C GLU A 38 -16.72 -7.00 -34.39
N SER A 39 -17.90 -7.38 -33.91
CA SER A 39 -18.74 -8.51 -34.33
C SER A 39 -18.36 -9.90 -33.78
N SER A 40 -18.58 -10.10 -32.47
CA SER A 40 -18.93 -11.42 -31.98
C SER A 40 -20.24 -11.87 -32.67
N THR A 41 -20.10 -12.70 -33.70
CA THR A 41 -21.23 -13.43 -34.27
C THR A 41 -21.88 -14.22 -33.13
N PRO A 42 -23.22 -14.18 -32.94
CA PRO A 42 -23.84 -14.93 -31.86
C PRO A 42 -23.43 -16.42 -32.00
N PRO A 43 -23.13 -17.11 -30.89
CA PRO A 43 -22.76 -18.52 -30.90
C PRO A 43 -23.70 -19.29 -31.83
N LYS A 44 -23.19 -20.18 -32.70
CA LYS A 44 -24.01 -21.00 -33.62
C LYS A 44 -25.24 -21.59 -32.94
N ALA A 45 -25.12 -21.95 -31.66
CA ALA A 45 -26.22 -22.38 -30.79
C ALA A 45 -27.38 -21.38 -30.68
N LEU A 46 -27.13 -20.08 -30.51
CA LEU A 46 -28.15 -19.03 -30.44
C LEU A 46 -28.85 -18.79 -31.79
N LYS A 47 -28.13 -18.98 -32.90
CA LYS A 47 -28.70 -18.90 -34.26
C LYS A 47 -29.58 -20.12 -34.56
N ASP A 48 -29.12 -21.32 -34.18
CA ASP A 48 -29.89 -22.57 -34.28
C ASP A 48 -31.13 -22.57 -33.38
N ILE A 49 -31.03 -22.00 -32.17
CA ILE A 49 -32.17 -21.79 -31.26
C ILE A 49 -33.18 -20.83 -31.91
N ARG A 50 -32.72 -19.69 -32.46
CA ARG A 50 -33.59 -18.70 -33.12
C ARG A 50 -34.29 -19.25 -34.37
N ASP A 51 -33.60 -20.07 -35.18
CA ASP A 51 -34.14 -20.64 -36.40
C ASP A 51 -35.05 -21.85 -36.14
N ARG A 52 -34.87 -22.57 -35.03
CA ARG A 52 -35.80 -23.62 -34.58
C ARG A 52 -37.00 -23.07 -33.79
N ILE A 53 -36.85 -21.96 -33.07
CA ILE A 53 -37.97 -21.22 -32.44
C ILE A 53 -38.96 -20.72 -33.50
N LYS A 54 -38.48 -20.33 -34.69
CA LYS A 54 -39.35 -19.97 -35.83
C LYS A 54 -40.18 -21.14 -36.39
N LYS A 55 -39.85 -22.39 -36.06
CA LYS A 55 -40.56 -23.59 -36.54
C LYS A 55 -41.64 -24.12 -35.58
N GLY A 56 -42.01 -23.36 -34.56
CA GLY A 56 -43.20 -23.64 -33.74
C GLY A 56 -42.92 -24.49 -32.51
N LEU A 57 -42.68 -23.81 -31.38
CA LEU A 57 -42.82 -24.34 -30.02
C LEU A 57 -43.93 -23.55 -29.30
N PRO A 58 -44.69 -24.15 -28.37
CA PRO A 58 -45.92 -23.58 -27.82
C PRO A 58 -45.67 -22.64 -26.63
N VAL A 59 -44.73 -21.70 -26.72
CA VAL A 59 -44.47 -20.74 -25.64
C VAL A 59 -44.25 -19.34 -26.23
N ALA A 60 -45.18 -18.43 -25.93
CA ALA A 60 -45.01 -17.01 -26.19
C ALA A 60 -43.83 -16.48 -25.37
N LEU A 61 -42.76 -16.02 -26.05
CA LEU A 61 -41.68 -15.29 -25.40
C LEU A 61 -42.24 -13.94 -24.92
N ASN A 62 -42.52 -13.84 -23.62
CA ASN A 62 -42.94 -12.59 -23.01
C ASN A 62 -41.76 -11.59 -22.95
N THR A 63 -42.07 -10.32 -22.73
CA THR A 63 -41.08 -9.22 -22.66
C THR A 63 -40.03 -9.43 -21.57
N SER A 64 -40.36 -10.10 -20.47
CA SER A 64 -39.41 -10.42 -19.40
C SER A 64 -38.34 -11.42 -19.84
N THR A 65 -38.72 -12.48 -20.56
CA THR A 65 -37.77 -13.48 -21.10
C THR A 65 -36.80 -12.85 -22.11
N VAL A 66 -37.30 -11.94 -22.96
CA VAL A 66 -36.46 -11.20 -23.91
C VAL A 66 -35.48 -10.26 -23.20
N SER A 67 -35.94 -9.56 -22.15
CA SER A 67 -35.09 -8.69 -21.33
C SER A 67 -33.95 -9.48 -20.66
N ALA A 68 -34.27 -10.66 -20.13
CA ALA A 68 -33.31 -11.58 -19.51
C ALA A 68 -32.25 -12.10 -20.50
N ILE A 69 -32.65 -12.47 -21.72
CA ILE A 69 -31.71 -12.92 -22.77
C ILE A 69 -30.82 -11.78 -23.25
N ILE A 70 -31.35 -10.55 -23.38
CA ILE A 70 -30.55 -9.38 -23.73
C ILE A 70 -29.50 -9.09 -22.65
N ASP A 71 -29.85 -9.30 -21.38
CA ASP A 71 -28.93 -9.12 -20.25
C ASP A 71 -27.78 -10.12 -20.28
N LEU A 72 -28.06 -11.41 -20.49
CA LEU A 72 -27.04 -12.47 -20.64
C LEU A 72 -26.00 -12.14 -21.73
N VAL A 73 -26.44 -11.53 -22.83
CA VAL A 73 -25.55 -11.14 -23.94
C VAL A 73 -24.73 -9.90 -23.60
N ARG A 74 -25.27 -8.97 -22.80
CA ARG A 74 -24.62 -7.69 -22.46
C ARG A 74 -23.72 -7.78 -21.23
N HIS A 75 -24.02 -8.66 -20.28
CA HIS A 75 -23.37 -8.74 -18.98
C HIS A 75 -22.98 -10.19 -18.63
N LYS A 76 -22.15 -10.80 -19.49
CA LYS A 76 -21.70 -12.20 -19.36
C LYS A 76 -21.06 -12.54 -18.00
N GLU A 77 -20.46 -11.56 -17.33
CA GLU A 77 -19.78 -11.73 -16.03
C GLU A 77 -20.59 -11.19 -14.84
N ALA A 78 -21.77 -10.59 -15.08
CA ALA A 78 -22.57 -9.93 -14.04
C ALA A 78 -24.06 -9.94 -14.42
N LEU A 79 -24.70 -11.11 -14.33
CA LEU A 79 -26.13 -11.27 -14.66
C LEU A 79 -27.03 -10.55 -13.66
N ASP A 80 -28.04 -9.85 -14.15
CA ASP A 80 -29.09 -9.21 -13.34
C ASP A 80 -30.18 -10.24 -12.99
N ASP A 81 -30.09 -10.81 -11.79
CA ASP A 81 -31.01 -11.82 -11.26
C ASP A 81 -32.47 -11.34 -11.19
N ARG A 82 -32.69 -10.02 -11.08
CA ARG A 82 -34.04 -9.41 -11.11
C ARG A 82 -34.77 -9.61 -12.42
N LYS A 83 -34.08 -10.03 -13.49
CA LYS A 83 -34.68 -10.36 -14.79
C LYS A 83 -35.15 -11.82 -14.89
N LEU A 84 -34.95 -12.63 -13.85
CA LEU A 84 -35.48 -14.00 -13.73
C LEU A 84 -35.04 -14.94 -14.87
N LEU A 85 -33.81 -14.78 -15.37
CA LEU A 85 -33.30 -15.55 -16.50
C LEU A 85 -33.27 -17.06 -16.21
N LEU A 86 -32.81 -17.45 -15.02
CA LEU A 86 -32.71 -18.84 -14.60
C LEU A 86 -34.11 -19.47 -14.50
N GLU A 87 -35.06 -18.76 -13.91
CA GLU A 87 -36.45 -19.18 -13.74
C GLU A 87 -37.15 -19.36 -15.08
N HIS A 88 -36.92 -18.44 -16.02
CA HIS A 88 -37.41 -18.54 -17.39
C HIS A 88 -36.81 -19.76 -18.11
N ALA A 89 -35.50 -19.99 -17.96
CA ALA A 89 -34.83 -21.14 -18.55
C ALA A 89 -35.33 -22.48 -17.96
N LEU A 90 -35.46 -22.57 -16.64
CA LEU A 90 -35.97 -23.75 -15.93
C LEU A 90 -37.43 -24.04 -16.31
N THR A 91 -38.29 -23.01 -16.36
CA THR A 91 -39.70 -23.15 -16.77
C THR A 91 -39.83 -23.57 -18.24
N PHE A 92 -38.91 -23.13 -19.10
CA PHE A 92 -38.87 -23.58 -20.49
C PHE A 92 -38.49 -25.05 -20.58
N VAL A 93 -37.41 -25.45 -19.90
CA VAL A 93 -36.93 -26.85 -19.88
C VAL A 93 -37.98 -27.79 -19.31
N SER A 94 -38.68 -27.39 -18.24
CA SER A 94 -39.70 -28.22 -17.58
C SER A 94 -40.92 -28.50 -18.46
N LYS A 95 -41.10 -27.77 -19.56
CA LYS A 95 -42.21 -27.92 -20.51
C LYS A 95 -41.82 -28.72 -21.76
N LEU A 96 -40.55 -29.14 -21.89
CA LEU A 96 -40.10 -29.97 -23.00
C LEU A 96 -40.46 -31.44 -22.75
N GLU A 97 -40.78 -32.17 -23.82
CA GLU A 97 -41.04 -33.62 -23.74
C GLU A 97 -39.79 -34.36 -23.25
N GLU A 98 -39.97 -35.20 -22.22
CA GLU A 98 -38.90 -35.99 -21.63
C GLU A 98 -38.29 -36.95 -22.66
N GLY A 99 -36.95 -37.12 -22.61
CA GLY A 99 -36.23 -38.03 -23.51
C GLY A 99 -35.80 -37.44 -24.86
N THR A 100 -36.23 -36.23 -25.23
CA THR A 100 -35.74 -35.59 -26.45
C THR A 100 -34.26 -35.15 -26.33
N PRO A 101 -33.43 -35.26 -27.39
CA PRO A 101 -32.01 -34.85 -27.35
C PRO A 101 -31.80 -33.38 -26.95
N MET A 102 -32.74 -32.50 -27.32
CA MET A 102 -32.71 -31.08 -26.98
C MET A 102 -32.97 -30.85 -25.49
N ALA A 103 -33.99 -31.50 -24.91
CA ALA A 103 -34.28 -31.41 -23.48
C ALA A 103 -33.11 -31.94 -22.65
N LEU A 104 -32.52 -33.07 -23.07
CA LEU A 104 -31.34 -33.64 -22.41
C LEU A 104 -30.13 -32.69 -22.46
N THR A 105 -29.86 -32.11 -23.63
CA THR A 105 -28.73 -31.17 -23.79
C THR A 105 -28.90 -29.92 -22.92
N LEU A 106 -30.09 -29.32 -22.93
CA LEU A 106 -30.35 -28.10 -22.18
C LEU A 106 -30.35 -28.35 -20.67
N LYS A 107 -30.96 -29.46 -20.22
CA LYS A 107 -30.89 -29.93 -18.84
C LYS A 107 -29.44 -30.12 -18.38
N ASN A 108 -28.63 -30.84 -19.16
CA ASN A 108 -27.23 -31.09 -18.81
C ASN A 108 -26.41 -29.80 -18.75
N LYS A 109 -26.65 -28.85 -19.67
CA LYS A 109 -25.98 -27.54 -19.64
C LYS A 109 -26.36 -26.70 -18.41
N ILE A 110 -27.63 -26.70 -18.03
CA ILE A 110 -28.08 -26.01 -16.81
C ILE A 110 -27.45 -26.65 -15.58
N ILE A 111 -27.43 -27.99 -15.50
CA ILE A 111 -26.76 -28.69 -14.40
C ILE A 111 -25.27 -28.35 -14.36
N GLN A 112 -24.57 -28.36 -15.50
CA GLN A 112 -23.14 -28.00 -15.55
C GLN A 112 -22.90 -26.56 -15.12
N LEU A 113 -23.74 -25.62 -15.57
CA LEU A 113 -23.64 -24.21 -15.17
C LEU A 113 -23.81 -24.07 -13.65
N LEU A 114 -24.90 -24.61 -13.09
CA LEU A 114 -25.18 -24.54 -11.65
C LEU A 114 -24.14 -25.30 -10.81
N TYR A 115 -23.58 -26.40 -11.32
CA TYR A 115 -22.50 -27.13 -10.66
C TYR A 115 -21.20 -26.31 -10.66
N ASN A 116 -20.90 -25.61 -11.76
CA ASN A 116 -19.68 -24.80 -11.90
C ASN A 116 -19.77 -23.43 -11.18
N ASP A 117 -20.94 -23.03 -10.69
CA ASP A 117 -21.10 -21.83 -9.85
C ASP A 117 -20.42 -21.99 -8.49
N LEU A 118 -20.28 -23.23 -8.00
CA LEU A 118 -19.63 -23.57 -6.74
C LEU A 118 -18.27 -24.24 -6.99
N SER A 119 -17.31 -23.98 -6.09
CA SER A 119 -16.01 -24.65 -6.14
C SER A 119 -16.13 -26.10 -5.68
N HIS A 120 -15.62 -27.04 -6.48
CA HIS A 120 -15.55 -28.46 -6.14
C HIS A 120 -14.12 -28.98 -6.35
N PRO A 121 -13.41 -29.41 -5.29
CA PRO A 121 -13.74 -29.29 -3.86
C PRO A 121 -13.75 -27.83 -3.36
N PRO A 122 -14.23 -27.56 -2.12
CA PRO A 122 -14.22 -26.22 -1.52
C PRO A 122 -12.82 -25.60 -1.51
N ALA A 123 -12.71 -24.34 -1.94
CA ALA A 123 -11.43 -23.65 -2.04
C ALA A 123 -10.81 -23.25 -0.69
N THR A 124 -11.63 -23.06 0.35
CA THR A 124 -11.22 -22.64 1.69
C THR A 124 -12.00 -23.40 2.77
N SER A 125 -11.59 -23.25 4.03
CA SER A 125 -12.25 -23.89 5.17
C SER A 125 -12.23 -22.99 6.41
N ILE A 126 -13.33 -23.00 7.18
CA ILE A 126 -13.47 -22.18 8.39
C ILE A 126 -12.87 -22.94 9.58
N SER A 127 -11.67 -22.53 10.02
CA SER A 127 -11.04 -22.92 11.29
C SER A 127 -9.68 -22.21 11.40
N ASN A 128 -9.22 -21.94 12.62
CA ASN A 128 -7.85 -21.47 12.87
C ASN A 128 -6.78 -22.39 12.25
N LYS A 129 -7.08 -23.70 12.10
CA LYS A 129 -6.19 -24.64 11.40
C LYS A 129 -5.85 -24.21 9.96
N TYR A 130 -6.77 -23.53 9.28
CA TYR A 130 -6.64 -23.16 7.87
C TYR A 130 -6.57 -21.65 7.64
N ALA A 131 -6.73 -20.83 8.69
CA ALA A 131 -6.80 -19.38 8.62
C ALA A 131 -5.46 -18.71 8.32
N TRP A 132 -4.34 -19.41 8.53
CA TRP A 132 -2.99 -18.91 8.30
C TRP A 132 -2.01 -19.99 7.83
N ARG A 133 -0.84 -19.53 7.37
CA ARG A 133 0.26 -20.38 6.91
C ARG A 133 0.78 -21.21 8.07
N THR A 134 0.85 -22.53 7.90
CA THR A 134 1.55 -23.41 8.85
C THR A 134 3.05 -23.15 8.83
N ALA A 135 3.77 -23.64 9.85
CA ALA A 135 5.20 -23.37 9.98
C ALA A 135 6.06 -24.03 8.89
N ASP A 136 5.61 -25.17 8.36
CA ASP A 136 6.27 -25.94 7.31
C ASP A 136 5.63 -25.74 5.92
N GLY A 137 4.63 -24.87 5.80
CA GLY A 137 3.90 -24.63 4.55
C GLY A 137 2.86 -25.69 4.18
N SER A 138 2.66 -26.72 5.01
CA SER A 138 1.58 -27.70 4.84
C SER A 138 0.18 -27.06 4.87
N TYR A 139 -0.81 -27.75 4.32
CA TYR A 139 -2.21 -27.30 4.23
C TYR A 139 -2.41 -26.00 3.43
N ASN A 140 -1.44 -25.54 2.64
CA ASN A 140 -1.70 -24.48 1.67
C ASN A 140 -2.74 -24.98 0.64
N ASN A 141 -2.53 -26.17 0.08
CA ASN A 141 -3.59 -26.95 -0.56
C ASN A 141 -4.31 -27.80 0.50
N ILE A 142 -5.62 -27.62 0.65
CA ILE A 142 -6.43 -28.32 1.66
C ILE A 142 -6.66 -29.79 1.27
N ASP A 143 -6.77 -30.08 -0.03
CA ASP A 143 -7.01 -31.42 -0.56
C ASP A 143 -5.73 -32.28 -0.57
N ILE A 144 -4.57 -31.62 -0.72
CA ILE A 144 -3.25 -32.26 -0.71
C ILE A 144 -2.35 -31.53 0.31
N PRO A 145 -2.49 -31.83 1.62
CA PRO A 145 -1.83 -31.09 2.68
C PRO A 145 -0.30 -31.01 2.60
N ASP A 146 0.36 -32.02 2.04
CA ASP A 146 1.82 -32.06 1.91
C ASP A 146 2.33 -31.35 0.64
N MET A 147 1.45 -30.84 -0.23
CA MET A 147 1.84 -30.08 -1.41
C MET A 147 2.66 -28.86 -0.99
N GLY A 148 3.90 -28.76 -1.48
CA GLY A 148 4.79 -27.63 -1.21
C GLY A 148 5.33 -27.54 0.22
N LYS A 149 5.09 -28.56 1.06
CA LYS A 149 5.56 -28.60 2.44
C LYS A 149 7.09 -28.73 2.52
N ALA A 150 7.70 -28.06 3.49
CA ALA A 150 9.11 -28.20 3.82
C ALA A 150 9.50 -29.63 4.22
N GLY A 151 10.71 -30.04 3.89
CA GLY A 151 11.22 -31.39 4.14
C GLY A 151 10.68 -32.45 3.18
N THR A 152 10.12 -32.04 2.03
CA THR A 152 9.63 -32.95 0.99
C THR A 152 10.56 -32.93 -0.25
N PRO A 153 10.51 -33.97 -1.11
CA PRO A 153 11.33 -34.00 -2.31
C PRO A 153 11.02 -32.86 -3.29
N TYR A 154 12.03 -32.40 -4.04
CA TYR A 154 11.81 -31.58 -5.22
C TYR A 154 10.96 -32.32 -6.26
N SER A 155 10.13 -31.57 -6.99
CA SER A 155 9.43 -32.10 -8.16
C SER A 155 10.36 -32.15 -9.39
N ARG A 156 9.88 -32.76 -10.47
CA ARG A 156 10.52 -32.73 -11.79
C ARG A 156 9.50 -32.34 -12.84
N SER A 157 9.82 -31.33 -13.63
CA SER A 157 8.92 -30.84 -14.67
C SER A 157 9.22 -31.45 -16.04
N VAL A 158 10.47 -31.86 -16.30
CA VAL A 158 10.92 -32.26 -17.64
C VAL A 158 11.51 -33.66 -17.67
N GLN A 159 11.08 -34.46 -18.65
CA GLN A 159 11.68 -35.76 -18.93
C GLN A 159 12.95 -35.59 -19.76
N GLN A 160 14.04 -36.21 -19.34
CA GLN A 160 15.28 -36.29 -20.12
C GLN A 160 15.03 -37.16 -21.37
N GLN A 161 15.26 -36.60 -22.57
CA GLN A 161 15.10 -37.34 -23.83
C GLN A 161 16.45 -37.73 -24.44
N HIS A 162 17.52 -37.01 -24.08
CA HIS A 162 18.86 -37.23 -24.60
C HIS A 162 19.75 -37.90 -23.52
N PRO A 163 20.41 -39.03 -23.82
CA PRO A 163 21.26 -39.69 -22.84
C PRO A 163 22.52 -38.85 -22.55
N LEU A 164 22.70 -38.47 -21.29
CA LEU A 164 23.89 -37.78 -20.78
C LEU A 164 24.66 -38.69 -19.82
N PRO A 165 25.28 -39.78 -20.28
CA PRO A 165 25.97 -40.68 -19.38
C PRO A 165 27.15 -39.97 -18.72
N ARG A 166 27.29 -40.11 -17.40
CA ARG A 166 28.24 -39.33 -16.58
C ARG A 166 29.70 -39.41 -17.07
N TYR A 167 30.11 -40.54 -17.65
CA TYR A 167 31.47 -40.71 -18.18
C TYR A 167 31.76 -39.94 -19.48
N GLN A 168 30.71 -39.42 -20.15
CA GLN A 168 30.83 -38.57 -21.34
C GLN A 168 30.71 -37.07 -20.98
N LEU A 169 30.36 -36.74 -19.74
CA LEU A 169 30.26 -35.35 -19.31
C LEU A 169 31.65 -34.78 -18.98
N PRO A 170 31.93 -33.52 -19.35
CA PRO A 170 33.18 -32.87 -19.00
C PRO A 170 33.29 -32.67 -17.48
N ASP A 171 34.52 -32.60 -16.97
CA ASP A 171 34.78 -32.23 -15.57
C ASP A 171 34.16 -30.86 -15.25
N SER A 172 33.44 -30.77 -14.13
CA SER A 172 32.71 -29.55 -13.76
C SER A 172 33.63 -28.37 -13.45
N GLY A 173 34.84 -28.63 -12.92
CA GLY A 173 35.86 -27.59 -12.75
C GLY A 173 36.36 -27.04 -14.07
N LEU A 174 36.66 -27.93 -15.02
CA LEU A 174 37.03 -27.55 -16.39
C LEU A 174 35.93 -26.74 -17.08
N VAL A 175 34.67 -27.15 -16.94
CA VAL A 175 33.53 -26.39 -17.48
C VAL A 175 33.48 -24.97 -16.89
N PHE A 176 33.61 -24.83 -15.57
CA PHE A 176 33.61 -23.53 -14.93
C PHE A 176 34.74 -22.65 -15.47
N ASP A 177 35.97 -23.17 -15.48
CA ASP A 177 37.17 -22.42 -15.89
C ASP A 177 37.13 -22.03 -17.38
N THR A 178 36.39 -22.78 -18.21
CA THR A 178 36.29 -22.55 -19.66
C THR A 178 35.11 -21.65 -20.05
N LEU A 179 33.93 -21.86 -19.44
CA LEU A 179 32.67 -21.25 -19.89
C LEU A 179 32.06 -20.24 -18.92
N LEU A 180 32.36 -20.32 -17.62
CA LEU A 180 31.63 -19.54 -16.59
C LEU A 180 32.49 -18.49 -15.89
N LYS A 181 33.77 -18.78 -15.66
CA LYS A 181 34.70 -17.89 -14.93
C LYS A 181 34.79 -16.51 -15.57
N ARG A 182 34.59 -15.48 -14.76
CA ARG A 182 34.62 -14.07 -15.16
C ARG A 182 36.02 -13.66 -15.62
N GLU A 183 36.11 -13.11 -16.82
CA GLU A 183 37.34 -12.47 -17.35
C GLU A 183 37.48 -11.02 -16.91
N GLY A 184 36.36 -10.34 -16.67
CA GLY A 184 36.31 -8.97 -16.20
C GLY A 184 34.89 -8.57 -15.78
N PHE A 185 34.78 -7.56 -14.92
CA PHE A 185 33.48 -7.06 -14.49
C PHE A 185 32.82 -6.22 -15.58
N VAL A 186 31.58 -6.58 -15.94
CA VAL A 186 30.74 -5.82 -16.86
C VAL A 186 29.48 -5.39 -16.11
N LYS A 187 29.23 -4.08 -16.05
CA LYS A 187 28.01 -3.53 -15.43
C LYS A 187 26.77 -4.06 -16.12
N HIS A 188 25.72 -4.31 -15.33
CA HIS A 188 24.43 -4.72 -15.85
C HIS A 188 23.87 -3.70 -16.86
N PRO A 189 23.47 -4.11 -18.08
CA PRO A 189 23.09 -3.17 -19.15
C PRO A 189 21.87 -2.33 -18.80
N GLY A 190 20.93 -2.87 -18.02
CA GLY A 190 19.76 -2.15 -17.50
C GLY A 190 20.05 -1.14 -16.39
N GLY A 191 21.27 -1.07 -15.86
CA GLY A 191 21.63 -0.20 -14.74
C GLY A 191 21.07 -0.65 -13.37
N LEU A 192 20.78 -1.95 -13.23
CA LEU A 192 20.37 -2.57 -11.97
C LEU A 192 21.47 -2.46 -10.92
N SER A 193 21.08 -2.19 -9.67
CA SER A 193 21.97 -2.13 -8.53
C SER A 193 22.23 -3.53 -7.94
N SER A 194 23.24 -3.69 -7.09
CA SER A 194 23.48 -4.96 -6.41
C SER A 194 22.37 -5.30 -5.42
N LEU A 195 21.65 -4.30 -4.91
CA LEU A 195 20.49 -4.48 -4.05
C LEU A 195 19.34 -5.24 -4.75
N MET A 196 19.21 -5.14 -6.08
CA MET A 196 18.30 -5.99 -6.87
C MET A 196 18.54 -7.48 -6.64
N PHE A 197 19.80 -7.88 -6.62
CA PHE A 197 20.20 -9.28 -6.47
C PHE A 197 20.27 -9.71 -5.01
N ALA A 198 20.47 -8.77 -4.08
CA ALA A 198 20.22 -9.04 -2.67
C ALA A 198 18.74 -9.30 -2.37
N PHE A 199 17.82 -8.58 -3.02
CA PHE A 199 16.38 -8.88 -2.93
C PHE A 199 16.04 -10.21 -3.61
N ALA A 200 16.63 -10.50 -4.77
CA ALA A 200 16.48 -11.79 -5.44
C ALA A 200 16.87 -12.96 -4.52
N ALA A 201 17.95 -12.81 -3.74
CA ALA A 201 18.37 -13.82 -2.77
C ALA A 201 17.28 -14.12 -1.73
N LEU A 202 16.51 -13.13 -1.27
CA LEU A 202 15.38 -13.36 -0.35
C LEU A 202 14.26 -14.19 -1.00
N VAL A 203 13.93 -13.90 -2.27
CA VAL A 203 12.93 -14.68 -3.03
C VAL A 203 13.41 -16.13 -3.17
N ILE A 204 14.66 -16.33 -3.58
CA ILE A 204 15.27 -17.65 -3.80
C ILE A 204 15.32 -18.45 -2.50
N HIS A 205 15.81 -17.86 -1.41
CA HIS A 205 15.91 -18.53 -0.11
C HIS A 205 14.55 -18.82 0.53
N SER A 206 13.47 -18.19 0.07
CA SER A 206 12.12 -18.54 0.52
C SER A 206 11.63 -19.88 -0.05
N VAL A 207 12.10 -20.27 -1.23
CA VAL A 207 11.57 -21.45 -1.95
C VAL A 207 12.61 -22.55 -2.19
N PHE A 208 13.91 -22.27 -1.97
CA PHE A 208 15.00 -23.25 -2.12
C PHE A 208 15.91 -23.36 -0.88
N ARG A 209 15.91 -24.55 -0.27
CA ARG A 209 16.86 -24.98 0.76
C ARG A 209 17.15 -26.46 0.59
N THR A 210 18.05 -26.81 -0.31
CA THR A 210 18.40 -28.22 -0.54
C THR A 210 19.13 -28.81 0.68
N SER A 211 18.68 -29.97 1.16
CA SER A 211 19.31 -30.62 2.32
C SER A 211 20.75 -31.02 2.01
N HIS A 212 21.66 -30.82 2.97
CA HIS A 212 23.05 -31.29 2.84
C HIS A 212 23.22 -32.79 3.08
N ARG A 213 22.17 -33.48 3.58
CA ARG A 213 22.19 -34.93 3.82
C ARG A 213 21.59 -35.72 2.66
N ASP A 214 20.51 -35.21 2.10
CA ASP A 214 19.82 -35.80 0.96
C ASP A 214 19.46 -34.70 -0.04
N TRP A 215 20.21 -34.62 -1.13
CA TRP A 215 19.99 -33.59 -2.15
C TRP A 215 18.61 -33.66 -2.80
N SER A 216 17.85 -34.74 -2.68
CA SER A 216 16.48 -34.79 -3.22
C SER A 216 15.49 -33.93 -2.43
N ILE A 217 15.80 -33.56 -1.19
CA ILE A 217 14.88 -32.89 -0.26
C ILE A 217 15.04 -31.37 -0.29
N ASN A 218 13.91 -30.66 -0.38
CA ASN A 218 13.80 -29.23 -0.11
C ASN A 218 13.39 -29.02 1.36
N GLU A 219 14.28 -28.47 2.18
CA GLU A 219 14.04 -28.19 3.60
C GLU A 219 13.22 -26.91 3.86
N THR A 220 12.91 -26.13 2.83
CA THR A 220 11.97 -24.99 2.91
C THR A 220 10.67 -25.31 2.20
N SER A 221 9.62 -24.54 2.49
CA SER A 221 8.36 -24.62 1.77
C SER A 221 8.54 -24.18 0.31
N SER A 222 7.65 -24.62 -0.57
CA SER A 222 7.62 -24.19 -1.99
C SER A 222 6.80 -22.92 -2.20
N TYR A 223 6.67 -22.09 -1.17
CA TYR A 223 5.83 -20.90 -1.15
C TYR A 223 6.65 -19.64 -0.88
N VAL A 224 6.17 -18.50 -1.40
CA VAL A 224 6.79 -17.19 -1.18
C VAL A 224 6.27 -16.63 0.15
N ASP A 225 6.72 -17.24 1.26
CA ASP A 225 6.15 -17.08 2.61
C ASP A 225 7.10 -16.47 3.65
N LEU A 226 8.19 -15.84 3.18
CA LEU A 226 9.26 -15.30 4.01
C LEU A 226 9.84 -16.33 5.00
N ALA A 227 9.91 -17.61 4.62
CA ALA A 227 10.62 -18.64 5.37
C ALA A 227 12.02 -18.23 5.89
N PRO A 228 12.82 -17.36 5.21
CA PRO A 228 14.10 -16.94 5.76
C PRO A 228 13.98 -16.13 7.06
N LEU A 229 12.87 -15.40 7.22
CA LEU A 229 12.56 -14.65 8.44
C LEU A 229 11.99 -15.58 9.52
N TYR A 230 10.97 -16.37 9.16
CA TYR A 230 10.16 -17.10 10.13
C TYR A 230 10.67 -18.51 10.43
N GLY A 231 11.39 -19.16 9.52
CA GLY A 231 11.80 -20.56 9.62
C GLY A 231 10.86 -21.52 8.89
N ASN A 232 11.31 -22.77 8.79
CA ASN A 232 10.72 -23.81 7.93
C ASN A 232 9.92 -24.87 8.69
N ASN A 233 9.80 -24.72 10.01
CA ASN A 233 9.08 -25.62 10.90
C ASN A 233 8.78 -24.91 12.22
N GLN A 234 7.93 -25.52 13.05
CA GLN A 234 7.47 -24.90 14.30
C GLN A 234 8.63 -24.57 15.25
N LYS A 235 9.63 -25.45 15.35
CA LYS A 235 10.79 -25.25 16.22
C LYS A 235 11.61 -24.04 15.79
N GLU A 236 11.77 -23.81 14.49
CA GLU A 236 12.46 -22.61 13.98
C GLU A 236 11.65 -21.34 14.20
N GLN A 237 10.33 -21.39 13.98
CA GLN A 237 9.44 -20.26 14.29
C GLN A 237 9.50 -19.86 15.76
N ASP A 238 9.52 -20.84 16.66
CA ASP A 238 9.56 -20.57 18.09
C ASP A 238 10.87 -19.90 18.52
N ARG A 239 11.97 -20.14 17.80
CA ARG A 239 13.30 -19.56 18.10
C ARG A 239 13.40 -18.07 17.80
N VAL A 240 12.56 -17.55 16.90
CA VAL A 240 12.59 -16.13 16.49
C VAL A 240 11.55 -15.28 17.24
N ARG A 241 10.66 -15.91 18.02
CA ARG A 241 9.52 -15.25 18.68
C ARG A 241 9.81 -14.90 20.14
N VAL A 242 9.31 -13.73 20.57
CA VAL A 242 9.41 -13.27 21.98
C VAL A 242 8.45 -14.03 22.90
N ARG A 243 7.29 -14.47 22.38
CA ARG A 243 6.24 -15.23 23.10
C ARG A 243 5.64 -14.50 24.33
N ASP A 244 5.45 -13.18 24.24
CA ASP A 244 5.03 -12.31 25.35
C ASP A 244 3.57 -11.80 25.29
N GLY A 245 2.72 -12.38 24.43
CA GLY A 245 1.34 -11.90 24.20
C GLY A 245 1.17 -10.88 23.08
N ARG A 246 2.27 -10.35 22.52
CA ARG A 246 2.25 -9.33 21.46
C ARG A 246 2.44 -9.88 20.06
N GLY A 247 2.77 -11.16 19.93
CA GLY A 247 3.02 -11.82 18.64
C GLY A 247 4.28 -11.33 17.92
N LYS A 248 5.25 -10.74 18.64
CA LYS A 248 6.47 -10.15 18.09
C LYS A 248 7.59 -11.15 17.85
N LEU A 249 8.46 -10.81 16.90
CA LEU A 249 9.79 -11.37 16.73
C LEU A 249 10.80 -10.64 17.63
N TYR A 250 11.88 -11.32 18.01
CA TYR A 250 13.03 -10.64 18.59
C TYR A 250 13.53 -9.54 17.62
N PRO A 251 13.92 -8.35 18.12
CA PRO A 251 14.43 -7.28 17.28
C PRO A 251 15.59 -7.79 16.42
N ASP A 252 15.50 -7.51 15.12
CA ASP A 252 16.57 -7.75 14.16
C ASP A 252 17.12 -9.21 14.12
N VAL A 253 16.22 -10.19 14.35
CA VAL A 253 16.51 -11.63 14.30
C VAL A 253 15.80 -12.30 13.12
N PHE A 254 16.43 -13.30 12.49
CA PHE A 254 15.85 -14.11 11.42
C PHE A 254 16.33 -15.58 11.47
N ALA A 255 15.58 -16.49 10.84
CA ALA A 255 15.78 -17.94 10.97
C ALA A 255 16.86 -18.54 10.05
N GLU A 256 17.11 -17.94 8.87
CA GLU A 256 17.97 -18.53 7.84
C GLU A 256 19.47 -18.24 8.05
N ASP A 257 20.20 -19.25 8.50
CA ASP A 257 21.64 -19.20 8.79
C ASP A 257 22.52 -18.95 7.57
N ARG A 258 22.14 -19.43 6.38
CA ARG A 258 22.97 -19.29 5.16
C ARG A 258 23.14 -17.83 4.73
N LEU A 259 22.22 -16.92 5.11
CA LEU A 259 22.34 -15.50 4.74
C LEU A 259 23.52 -14.82 5.43
N LEU A 260 24.02 -15.35 6.55
CA LEU A 260 25.21 -14.83 7.23
C LEU A 260 26.47 -14.96 6.37
N LEU A 261 26.46 -15.83 5.37
CA LEU A 261 27.54 -16.03 4.41
C LEU A 261 27.39 -15.19 3.13
N LEU A 262 26.27 -14.46 2.99
CA LEU A 262 25.99 -13.61 1.84
C LEU A 262 26.36 -12.15 2.10
N PRO A 263 26.42 -11.30 1.06
CA PRO A 263 26.63 -9.86 1.24
C PRO A 263 25.63 -9.26 2.24
N PRO A 264 26.06 -8.31 3.10
CA PRO A 264 25.25 -7.80 4.21
C PRO A 264 23.89 -7.20 3.83
N ALA A 265 23.74 -6.73 2.59
CA ALA A 265 22.48 -6.18 2.10
C ALA A 265 21.33 -7.20 2.13
N VAL A 266 21.62 -8.50 1.96
CA VAL A 266 20.61 -9.56 1.99
C VAL A 266 19.98 -9.67 3.39
N SER A 267 20.82 -9.81 4.42
CA SER A 267 20.37 -9.85 5.80
C SER A 267 19.72 -8.52 6.20
N THR A 268 20.27 -7.39 5.78
CA THR A 268 19.70 -6.06 6.09
C THR A 268 18.26 -5.90 5.58
N LEU A 269 17.95 -6.34 4.34
CA LEU A 269 16.58 -6.34 3.84
C LEU A 269 15.65 -7.22 4.70
N LEU A 270 16.14 -8.37 5.16
CA LEU A 270 15.38 -9.26 6.03
C LEU A 270 15.11 -8.66 7.41
N ILE A 271 16.07 -7.88 7.95
CA ILE A 271 15.88 -7.07 9.16
C ILE A 271 14.72 -6.09 8.98
N LEU A 272 14.58 -5.45 7.82
CA LEU A 272 13.45 -4.54 7.59
C LEU A 272 12.11 -5.28 7.60
N PHE A 273 12.04 -6.49 7.07
CA PHE A 273 10.83 -7.33 7.19
C PHE A 273 10.58 -7.79 8.63
N ASN A 274 11.62 -8.02 9.45
CA ASN A 274 11.47 -8.25 10.90
C ASN A 274 10.83 -7.03 11.57
N ARG A 275 11.38 -5.84 11.36
CA ARG A 275 10.86 -4.59 11.92
C ARG A 275 9.43 -4.31 11.48
N ASN A 276 9.10 -4.57 10.21
CA ASN A 276 7.74 -4.43 9.70
C ASN A 276 6.77 -5.43 10.34
N HIS A 277 7.19 -6.68 10.60
CA HIS A 277 6.38 -7.63 11.36
C HIS A 277 6.04 -7.08 12.75
N ASN A 278 7.04 -6.58 13.48
CA ASN A 278 6.83 -6.05 14.83
C ASN A 278 5.93 -4.81 14.84
N TYR A 279 6.08 -3.92 13.85
CA TYR A 279 5.16 -2.81 13.63
C TYR A 279 3.73 -3.29 13.38
N ILE A 280 3.53 -4.29 12.51
CA ILE A 280 2.21 -4.85 12.21
C ILE A 280 1.58 -5.45 13.47
N ALA A 281 2.35 -6.22 14.24
CA ALA A 281 1.90 -6.84 15.48
C ALA A 281 1.41 -5.80 16.50
N ASP A 282 2.16 -4.70 16.66
CA ASP A 282 1.73 -3.56 17.49
C ASP A 282 0.41 -2.97 16.98
N LYS A 283 0.27 -2.72 15.68
CA LYS A 283 -0.97 -2.16 15.12
C LYS A 283 -2.17 -3.09 15.26
N LEU A 284 -2.00 -4.41 15.12
CA LEU A 284 -3.09 -5.36 15.35
C LEU A 284 -3.57 -5.32 16.80
N LEU A 285 -2.65 -5.21 17.76
CA LEU A 285 -2.97 -5.10 19.18
C LEU A 285 -3.61 -3.75 19.52
N GLU A 286 -3.09 -2.64 18.97
CA GLU A 286 -3.59 -1.28 19.18
C GLU A 286 -5.00 -1.09 18.58
N ILE A 287 -5.22 -1.56 17.36
CA ILE A 287 -6.51 -1.45 16.66
C ILE A 287 -7.53 -2.40 17.27
N ASN A 288 -7.12 -3.64 17.59
CA ASN A 288 -7.96 -4.68 18.18
C ASN A 288 -9.34 -4.78 17.48
N GLU A 289 -9.33 -4.90 16.15
CA GLU A 289 -10.53 -4.82 15.30
C GLU A 289 -11.69 -5.72 15.77
N ARG A 290 -11.34 -6.91 16.30
CA ARG A 290 -12.30 -7.90 16.79
C ARG A 290 -12.71 -7.73 18.25
N GLY A 291 -12.08 -6.81 18.99
CA GLY A 291 -12.32 -6.57 20.43
C GLY A 291 -11.93 -7.76 21.32
N THR A 292 -11.01 -8.60 20.85
CA THR A 292 -10.66 -9.91 21.42
C THR A 292 -9.37 -9.87 22.22
N TYR A 293 -8.50 -8.88 21.93
CA TYR A 293 -7.20 -8.74 22.57
C TYR A 293 -7.28 -7.97 23.89
N ILE A 294 -6.42 -8.38 24.82
CA ILE A 294 -6.22 -7.77 26.12
C ILE A 294 -4.77 -7.33 26.20
N ASP A 295 -4.51 -6.21 26.87
CA ASP A 295 -3.15 -5.77 27.19
C ASP A 295 -2.35 -6.92 27.82
N PRO A 296 -1.27 -7.39 27.15
CA PRO A 296 -0.45 -8.51 27.63
C PRO A 296 0.10 -8.29 29.04
N ALA A 297 0.36 -7.04 29.44
CA ALA A 297 0.84 -6.74 30.78
C ALA A 297 -0.18 -7.12 31.87
N LYS A 298 -1.48 -7.00 31.58
CA LYS A 298 -2.56 -7.40 32.51
C LYS A 298 -2.68 -8.91 32.60
N LEU A 299 -2.55 -9.61 31.48
CA LEU A 299 -2.59 -11.07 31.43
C LEU A 299 -1.37 -11.70 32.13
N ALA A 300 -0.18 -11.12 31.93
CA ALA A 300 1.07 -11.59 32.53
C ALA A 300 1.14 -11.41 34.06
N GLN A 301 0.36 -10.48 34.62
CA GLN A 301 0.27 -10.29 36.07
C GLN A 301 -0.51 -11.41 36.79
N SER A 302 -1.37 -12.14 36.07
CA SER A 302 -2.12 -13.25 36.65
C SER A 302 -1.36 -14.56 36.49
N GLU A 303 -1.28 -15.35 37.57
CA GLU A 303 -0.67 -16.67 37.54
C GLU A 303 -1.63 -17.81 37.14
N ASP A 304 -2.93 -17.50 36.97
CA ASP A 304 -3.96 -18.48 36.66
C ASP A 304 -3.76 -19.11 35.25
N ALA A 305 -4.26 -20.34 35.09
CA ALA A 305 -4.06 -21.11 33.86
C ALA A 305 -4.83 -20.54 32.66
N GLU A 306 -5.95 -19.85 32.88
CA GLU A 306 -6.79 -19.28 31.82
C GLU A 306 -6.12 -18.05 31.21
N SER A 307 -5.59 -17.15 32.03
CA SER A 307 -4.83 -15.96 31.63
C SER A 307 -3.57 -16.34 30.85
N LYS A 308 -2.84 -17.38 31.29
CA LYS A 308 -1.68 -17.92 30.56
C LYS A 308 -2.08 -18.52 29.22
N ALA A 309 -3.17 -19.28 29.16
CA ALA A 309 -3.69 -19.84 27.92
C ALA A 309 -4.17 -18.74 26.95
N LYS A 310 -4.85 -17.71 27.46
CA LYS A 310 -5.29 -16.55 26.67
C LYS A 310 -4.11 -15.74 26.14
N LEU A 311 -3.07 -15.53 26.96
CA LEU A 311 -1.84 -14.84 26.54
C LEU A 311 -1.20 -15.56 25.34
N LEU A 312 -1.03 -16.89 25.43
CA LEU A 312 -0.44 -17.69 24.36
C LEU A 312 -1.34 -17.76 23.12
N ALA A 313 -2.65 -17.89 23.29
CA ALA A 313 -3.59 -17.93 22.17
C ALA A 313 -3.63 -16.57 21.42
N GLN A 314 -3.62 -15.47 22.16
CA GLN A 314 -3.54 -14.12 21.59
C GLN A 314 -2.21 -13.90 20.87
N GLU A 315 -1.10 -14.31 21.50
CA GLU A 315 0.23 -14.23 20.90
C GLU A 315 0.30 -14.98 19.57
N GLU A 316 -0.23 -16.20 19.51
CA GLU A 316 -0.30 -17.00 18.30
C GLU A 316 -1.16 -16.33 17.22
N GLU A 317 -2.35 -15.83 17.57
CA GLU A 317 -3.22 -15.15 16.62
C GLU A 317 -2.56 -13.88 16.03
N ILE A 318 -1.99 -13.03 16.88
CA ILE A 318 -1.31 -11.80 16.43
C ILE A 318 -0.08 -12.13 15.59
N PHE A 319 0.75 -13.09 15.99
CA PHE A 319 1.92 -13.52 15.22
C PHE A 319 1.53 -14.00 13.83
N GLN A 320 0.52 -14.88 13.73
CA GLN A 320 0.13 -15.48 12.46
C GLN A 320 -0.53 -14.47 11.51
N ILE A 321 -1.38 -13.58 12.02
CA ILE A 321 -1.96 -12.50 11.21
C ILE A 321 -0.85 -11.53 10.76
N SER A 322 0.09 -11.18 11.66
CA SER A 322 1.24 -10.33 11.30
C SER A 322 2.11 -10.97 10.22
N ARG A 323 2.33 -12.29 10.30
CA ARG A 323 3.02 -13.07 9.26
C ARG A 323 2.28 -13.00 7.92
N LEU A 324 0.95 -13.19 7.89
CA LEU A 324 0.16 -13.08 6.65
C LEU A 324 0.28 -11.69 6.00
N ILE A 325 0.11 -10.63 6.79
CA ILE A 325 0.22 -9.24 6.30
C ILE A 325 1.63 -8.96 5.79
N ASN A 326 2.67 -9.39 6.51
CA ASN A 326 4.05 -9.15 6.11
C ASN A 326 4.44 -9.95 4.85
N CYS A 327 3.89 -11.16 4.65
CA CYS A 327 3.99 -11.87 3.37
C CYS A 327 3.24 -11.14 2.24
N GLY A 328 2.10 -10.51 2.55
CA GLY A 328 1.40 -9.60 1.64
C GLY A 328 2.29 -8.41 1.22
N TRP A 329 3.00 -7.81 2.16
CA TRP A 329 4.01 -6.78 1.89
C TRP A 329 5.12 -7.28 0.97
N PHE A 330 5.70 -8.44 1.28
CA PHE A 330 6.74 -9.05 0.45
C PHE A 330 6.25 -9.33 -0.98
N GLY A 331 5.05 -9.89 -1.13
CA GLY A 331 4.40 -10.07 -2.43
C GLY A 331 4.18 -8.74 -3.16
N SER A 332 3.70 -7.71 -2.47
CA SER A 332 3.52 -6.37 -3.05
C SER A 332 4.84 -5.76 -3.54
N VAL A 333 5.95 -5.90 -2.80
CA VAL A 333 7.30 -5.49 -3.26
C VAL A 333 7.74 -6.28 -4.48
N VAL A 334 7.50 -7.61 -4.51
CA VAL A 334 7.82 -8.45 -5.67
C VAL A 334 7.14 -7.91 -6.92
N PHE A 335 5.86 -7.55 -6.88
CA PHE A 335 5.12 -7.11 -8.08
C PHE A 335 5.23 -5.61 -8.40
N SER A 336 5.51 -4.75 -7.42
CA SER A 336 5.66 -3.30 -7.66
C SER A 336 7.07 -2.89 -8.03
N ASP A 337 8.08 -3.42 -7.35
CA ASP A 337 9.48 -2.98 -7.49
C ASP A 337 10.30 -4.00 -8.30
N TYR A 338 10.37 -5.24 -7.81
CA TYR A 338 11.27 -6.26 -8.33
C TYR A 338 10.87 -6.70 -9.75
N PHE A 339 9.60 -7.05 -9.95
CA PHE A 339 9.06 -7.44 -11.25
C PHE A 339 9.10 -6.30 -12.27
N SER A 340 8.87 -5.06 -11.81
CA SER A 340 9.00 -3.86 -12.65
C SER A 340 10.43 -3.68 -13.18
N CYS A 341 11.44 -3.95 -12.34
CA CYS A 341 12.84 -3.97 -12.78
C CYS A 341 13.14 -5.12 -13.76
N ILE A 342 12.56 -6.32 -13.55
CA ILE A 342 12.74 -7.46 -14.45
C ILE A 342 12.24 -7.16 -15.86
N LEU A 343 11.07 -6.54 -15.98
CA LEU A 343 10.49 -6.13 -17.26
C LEU A 343 11.06 -4.79 -17.77
N GLY A 344 11.82 -4.08 -16.94
CA GLY A 344 12.40 -2.79 -17.27
C GLY A 344 11.41 -1.62 -17.27
N LEU A 345 10.19 -1.82 -16.77
CA LEU A 345 9.08 -0.84 -16.76
C LEU A 345 9.36 0.39 -15.90
N VAL A 346 10.16 0.23 -14.85
CA VAL A 346 10.62 1.33 -13.98
C VAL A 346 11.32 2.44 -14.78
N ARG A 347 12.00 2.10 -15.89
CA ARG A 347 12.72 3.05 -16.75
C ARG A 347 11.79 3.89 -17.62
N ASP A 348 10.56 3.42 -17.81
CA ASP A 348 9.50 4.05 -18.60
C ASP A 348 8.46 4.75 -17.72
N GLY A 349 8.65 4.76 -16.40
CA GLY A 349 7.70 5.34 -15.46
C GLY A 349 6.37 4.59 -15.37
N ASN A 350 6.37 3.30 -15.73
CA ASN A 350 5.16 2.49 -15.84
C ASN A 350 4.97 1.60 -14.60
N SER A 351 3.86 1.81 -13.88
CA SER A 351 3.49 1.05 -12.67
C SER A 351 2.64 -0.21 -12.96
N TRP A 352 2.47 -0.58 -14.24
CA TRP A 352 1.77 -1.79 -14.63
C TRP A 352 2.44 -3.05 -14.07
N SER A 353 1.63 -4.03 -13.68
CA SER A 353 2.08 -5.35 -13.25
C SER A 353 1.03 -6.39 -13.66
N LEU A 354 1.47 -7.65 -13.73
CA LEU A 354 0.55 -8.80 -13.80
C LEU A 354 -0.27 -8.90 -12.51
N THR A 355 -1.51 -9.39 -12.64
CA THR A 355 -2.42 -9.68 -11.52
C THR A 355 -2.75 -11.17 -11.44
N PRO A 356 -1.77 -12.05 -11.11
CA PRO A 356 -1.98 -13.50 -11.08
C PRO A 356 -3.01 -13.97 -10.05
N PHE A 357 -3.41 -13.09 -9.14
CA PHE A 357 -4.28 -13.36 -8.01
C PHE A 357 -5.77 -13.35 -8.39
N ASP A 358 -6.14 -12.64 -9.46
CA ASP A 358 -7.52 -12.39 -9.83
C ASP A 358 -8.28 -13.67 -10.20
N GLU A 359 -9.58 -13.67 -9.94
CA GLU A 359 -10.47 -14.72 -10.45
C GLU A 359 -10.68 -14.50 -11.94
N ILE A 360 -10.49 -15.56 -12.73
CA ILE A 360 -10.73 -15.52 -14.18
C ILE A 360 -11.92 -16.43 -14.46
N ARG A 361 -13.08 -15.82 -14.73
CA ARG A 361 -14.31 -16.51 -15.10
C ARG A 361 -14.29 -16.80 -16.60
N LYS A 362 -14.43 -18.07 -16.99
CA LYS A 362 -14.48 -18.49 -18.39
C LYS A 362 -15.90 -18.35 -18.93
N GLU A 363 -16.06 -18.43 -20.25
CA GLU A 363 -17.37 -18.31 -20.92
C GLU A 363 -18.39 -19.40 -20.49
N ASP A 364 -17.92 -20.54 -19.98
CA ASP A 364 -18.74 -21.62 -19.46
C ASP A 364 -19.07 -21.48 -17.95
N HIS A 365 -18.80 -20.30 -17.39
CA HIS A 365 -18.90 -19.96 -15.97
C HIS A 365 -17.97 -20.74 -15.02
N SER A 366 -17.13 -21.64 -15.53
CA SER A 366 -16.05 -22.22 -14.72
C SER A 366 -14.97 -21.16 -14.44
N THR A 367 -14.23 -21.33 -13.35
CA THR A 367 -13.09 -20.46 -13.02
C THR A 367 -11.78 -21.12 -13.48
N PHE A 368 -10.84 -20.33 -13.99
CA PHE A 368 -9.47 -20.82 -14.14
C PHE A 368 -8.83 -20.97 -12.76
N GLU A 369 -8.24 -22.12 -12.49
CA GLU A 369 -7.79 -22.51 -11.15
C GLU A 369 -6.76 -21.54 -10.55
N ARG A 370 -6.82 -21.44 -9.22
CA ARG A 370 -5.88 -20.70 -8.35
C ARG A 370 -5.91 -21.33 -6.95
N GLY A 371 -4.86 -21.14 -6.15
CA GLY A 371 -4.76 -21.69 -4.80
C GLY A 371 -4.62 -23.21 -4.74
N LYS A 372 -4.00 -23.83 -5.76
CA LYS A 372 -3.84 -25.29 -5.88
C LYS A 372 -2.51 -25.83 -5.34
N GLY A 373 -1.72 -24.98 -4.69
CA GLY A 373 -0.40 -25.28 -4.18
C GLY A 373 0.69 -25.15 -5.25
N ASN A 374 1.93 -25.28 -4.81
CA ASN A 374 3.12 -25.30 -5.66
C ASN A 374 4.13 -26.31 -5.09
N GLN A 375 4.94 -26.94 -5.94
CA GLN A 375 6.06 -27.76 -5.51
C GLN A 375 7.26 -27.48 -6.43
N CYS A 376 8.28 -26.83 -5.88
CA CYS A 376 9.44 -26.41 -6.63
C CYS A 376 10.14 -27.59 -7.30
N SER A 377 10.53 -27.41 -8.56
CA SER A 377 11.21 -28.45 -9.33
C SER A 377 12.72 -28.31 -9.28
N VAL A 378 13.43 -29.39 -9.60
CA VAL A 378 14.89 -29.36 -9.77
C VAL A 378 15.31 -28.42 -10.92
N GLU A 379 14.53 -28.31 -12.00
CA GLU A 379 14.82 -27.38 -13.10
C GLU A 379 14.69 -25.92 -12.67
N PHE A 380 13.68 -25.59 -11.86
CA PHE A 380 13.52 -24.25 -11.31
C PHE A 380 14.61 -23.92 -10.28
N ASN A 381 15.10 -24.88 -9.49
CA ASN A 381 16.26 -24.64 -8.61
C ASN A 381 17.49 -24.14 -9.40
N CYS A 382 17.70 -24.67 -10.61
CA CYS A 382 18.82 -24.31 -11.48
C CYS A 382 18.63 -22.94 -12.12
N LEU A 383 17.39 -22.63 -12.49
CA LEU A 383 17.01 -21.36 -13.13
C LEU A 383 17.43 -20.12 -12.32
N TYR A 384 17.43 -20.21 -10.99
CA TYR A 384 17.68 -19.07 -10.09
C TYR A 384 19.14 -18.89 -9.67
N ARG A 385 20.10 -19.60 -10.28
CA ARG A 385 21.53 -19.51 -9.92
C ARG A 385 22.24 -18.34 -10.60
N TRP A 386 21.88 -17.09 -10.28
CA TRP A 386 22.33 -15.90 -11.02
C TRP A 386 23.70 -15.34 -10.57
N HIS A 387 24.68 -16.18 -10.29
CA HIS A 387 25.94 -15.74 -9.68
C HIS A 387 26.77 -14.79 -10.57
N ALA A 388 26.58 -14.80 -11.88
CA ALA A 388 27.18 -13.83 -12.82
C ALA A 388 26.87 -12.36 -12.47
N THR A 389 25.73 -12.12 -11.81
CA THR A 389 25.24 -10.78 -11.47
C THR A 389 25.85 -10.17 -10.21
N THR A 390 26.70 -10.93 -9.50
CA THR A 390 27.44 -10.47 -8.32
C THR A 390 28.24 -9.20 -8.65
N SER A 391 28.04 -8.13 -7.89
CA SER A 391 28.78 -6.88 -8.06
C SER A 391 30.26 -7.06 -7.74
N ARG A 392 31.09 -6.10 -8.16
CA ARG A 392 32.52 -6.10 -7.82
C ARG A 392 32.73 -6.03 -6.30
N GLU A 393 31.91 -5.25 -5.62
CA GLU A 393 32.00 -5.02 -4.18
C GLU A 393 31.53 -6.25 -3.40
N ASP A 394 30.47 -6.93 -3.86
CA ASP A 394 30.02 -8.19 -3.25
C ASP A 394 31.04 -9.32 -3.48
N GLU A 395 31.69 -9.38 -4.65
CA GLU A 395 32.80 -10.30 -4.92
C GLU A 395 33.97 -10.05 -3.94
N ALA A 396 34.34 -8.80 -3.69
CA ALA A 396 35.35 -8.44 -2.70
C ALA A 396 34.95 -8.87 -1.27
N TYR A 397 33.68 -8.70 -0.91
CA TYR A 397 33.17 -9.16 0.38
C TYR A 397 33.27 -10.69 0.52
N VAL A 398 32.83 -11.44 -0.49
CA VAL A 398 32.90 -12.91 -0.48
C VAL A 398 34.35 -13.38 -0.38
N ASN A 399 35.27 -12.80 -1.14
CA ASN A 399 36.70 -13.13 -1.03
C ASN A 399 37.25 -12.87 0.39
N THR A 400 36.87 -11.74 0.99
CA THR A 400 37.26 -11.42 2.37
C THR A 400 36.71 -12.45 3.34
N LEU A 401 35.43 -12.80 3.25
CA LEU A 401 34.81 -13.81 4.10
C LEU A 401 35.49 -15.19 3.95
N PHE A 402 35.74 -15.61 2.71
CA PHE A 402 36.42 -16.88 2.44
C PHE A 402 37.84 -16.92 3.03
N SER A 403 38.59 -15.82 2.95
CA SER A 403 39.93 -15.74 3.57
C SER A 403 39.90 -15.89 5.10
N HIS A 404 38.81 -15.50 5.77
CA HIS A 404 38.64 -15.74 7.21
C HIS A 404 38.26 -17.19 7.53
N ILE A 405 37.48 -17.83 6.66
CA ILE A 405 37.04 -19.23 6.85
C ILE A 405 38.17 -20.21 6.51
N PHE A 406 38.95 -19.91 5.47
CA PHE A 406 40.03 -20.71 4.90
C PHE A 406 41.34 -19.90 4.85
N PRO A 407 41.96 -19.57 6.00
CA PRO A 407 43.13 -18.69 6.05
C PRO A 407 44.37 -19.25 5.33
N ASP A 408 44.49 -20.58 5.28
CA ASP A 408 45.66 -21.28 4.75
C ASP A 408 45.48 -21.73 3.29
N LYS A 409 44.40 -21.33 2.61
CA LYS A 409 44.06 -21.83 1.27
C LYS A 409 43.41 -20.77 0.38
N PRO A 410 43.91 -20.54 -0.84
CA PRO A 410 43.23 -19.69 -1.83
C PRO A 410 41.81 -20.19 -2.13
N VAL A 411 40.87 -19.28 -2.44
CA VAL A 411 39.45 -19.63 -2.66
C VAL A 411 39.26 -20.61 -3.81
N GLU A 412 40.09 -20.49 -4.85
CA GLU A 412 40.12 -21.36 -6.02
C GLU A 412 40.54 -22.81 -5.72
N ASP A 413 41.29 -23.02 -4.63
CA ASP A 413 41.82 -24.32 -4.21
C ASP A 413 40.96 -24.99 -3.11
N VAL A 414 39.89 -24.33 -2.67
CA VAL A 414 38.94 -24.89 -1.69
C VAL A 414 38.16 -26.03 -2.33
N THR A 415 38.28 -27.23 -1.74
CA THR A 415 37.56 -28.42 -2.18
C THR A 415 36.21 -28.54 -1.46
N VAL A 416 35.34 -29.42 -1.98
CA VAL A 416 34.05 -29.74 -1.36
C VAL A 416 34.21 -30.26 0.07
N ASP A 417 35.25 -31.05 0.35
CA ASP A 417 35.47 -31.61 1.68
C ASP A 417 36.06 -30.60 2.67
N ASP A 418 36.89 -29.66 2.20
CA ASP A 418 37.30 -28.50 3.00
C ASP A 418 36.07 -27.70 3.44
N PHE A 419 35.16 -27.44 2.49
CA PHE A 419 33.94 -26.68 2.75
C PHE A 419 33.00 -27.40 3.72
N LYS A 420 32.77 -28.72 3.56
CA LYS A 420 31.99 -29.52 4.52
C LYS A 420 32.58 -29.44 5.93
N THR A 421 33.90 -29.54 6.04
CA THR A 421 34.61 -29.47 7.34
C THR A 421 34.43 -28.09 7.98
N ALA A 422 34.59 -27.03 7.20
CA ALA A 422 34.36 -25.67 7.64
C ALA A 422 32.90 -25.43 8.06
N ALA A 423 31.93 -25.93 7.29
CA ALA A 423 30.51 -25.80 7.60
C ALA A 423 30.14 -26.50 8.94
N VAL A 424 30.65 -27.71 9.18
CA VAL A 424 30.44 -28.42 10.46
C VAL A 424 31.08 -27.65 11.62
N ARG A 425 32.27 -27.07 11.42
CA ARG A 425 32.95 -26.25 12.43
C ARG A 425 32.11 -25.02 12.78
N VAL A 426 31.70 -24.26 11.77
CA VAL A 426 30.87 -23.04 11.92
C VAL A 426 29.55 -23.37 12.63
N GLN A 427 28.86 -24.43 12.23
CA GLN A 427 27.59 -24.83 12.82
C GLN A 427 27.71 -25.21 14.32
N ARG A 428 28.83 -25.84 14.72
CA ARG A 428 29.07 -26.22 16.12
C ARG A 428 29.41 -25.04 17.03
N THR A 429 29.99 -23.99 16.48
CA THR A 429 30.44 -22.81 17.22
C THR A 429 29.48 -21.63 17.05
N GLN A 430 28.35 -21.82 16.37
CA GLN A 430 27.43 -20.74 16.08
C GLN A 430 26.72 -20.29 17.37
N PRO A 431 26.71 -18.98 17.68
CA PRO A 431 26.05 -18.47 18.87
C PRO A 431 24.52 -18.57 18.76
N SER A 432 23.82 -18.16 19.82
CA SER A 432 22.35 -18.08 19.80
C SER A 432 21.89 -17.23 18.60
N ILE A 433 20.70 -17.52 18.08
CA ILE A 433 20.13 -16.78 16.94
C ILE A 433 19.98 -15.28 17.23
N THR A 434 19.76 -14.92 18.50
CA THR A 434 19.68 -13.55 19.01
C THR A 434 21.03 -12.83 19.08
N GLU A 435 22.13 -13.57 18.91
CA GLU A 435 23.50 -13.07 18.95
C GLU A 435 24.15 -13.08 17.56
N TRP A 436 23.41 -13.49 16.52
CA TRP A 436 23.93 -13.48 15.15
C TRP A 436 24.22 -12.06 14.69
N THR A 437 25.38 -11.90 14.05
CA THR A 437 25.88 -10.63 13.49
C THR A 437 26.32 -10.85 12.06
N PHE A 438 26.27 -9.82 11.23
CA PHE A 438 26.76 -9.83 9.86
C PHE A 438 27.32 -8.46 9.48
N GLY A 439 28.17 -8.38 8.46
CA GLY A 439 28.66 -7.08 7.95
C GLY A 439 29.38 -6.19 8.98
N ASN A 440 29.99 -6.80 10.01
CA ASN A 440 30.60 -6.11 11.18
C ASN A 440 29.62 -5.35 12.09
N LEU A 441 28.31 -5.50 11.90
CA LEU A 441 27.29 -4.89 12.75
C LEU A 441 27.31 -5.49 14.16
N LYS A 442 26.89 -4.69 15.13
CA LYS A 442 26.73 -5.10 16.53
C LYS A 442 25.34 -4.76 17.03
N HIS A 443 24.80 -5.64 17.87
CA HIS A 443 23.55 -5.40 18.58
C HIS A 443 23.72 -4.26 19.60
N GLN A 444 22.69 -3.43 19.69
CA GLN A 444 22.48 -2.44 20.73
C GLN A 444 21.90 -3.12 21.99
N GLU A 445 21.74 -2.38 23.09
CA GLU A 445 21.20 -2.91 24.35
C GLU A 445 19.77 -3.46 24.22
N ASP A 446 18.97 -2.90 23.30
CA ASP A 446 17.61 -3.34 23.01
C ASP A 446 17.53 -4.54 22.04
N GLY A 447 18.68 -5.04 21.57
CA GLY A 447 18.79 -6.14 20.61
C GLY A 447 18.62 -5.73 19.15
N SER A 448 18.51 -4.43 18.83
CA SER A 448 18.47 -3.94 17.45
C SER A 448 19.87 -3.61 16.91
N PHE A 449 20.04 -3.57 15.60
CA PHE A 449 21.21 -2.97 14.95
C PHE A 449 21.01 -1.46 14.77
N ASN A 450 22.14 -0.74 14.67
CA ASN A 450 22.13 0.70 14.44
C ASN A 450 21.53 1.06 13.06
N ASP A 451 20.55 1.96 13.05
CA ASP A 451 19.83 2.39 11.84
C ASP A 451 20.73 3.01 10.77
N ASP A 452 21.74 3.80 11.17
CA ASP A 452 22.66 4.45 10.24
C ASP A 452 23.54 3.43 9.52
N GLU A 453 24.01 2.41 10.23
CA GLU A 453 24.81 1.34 9.64
C GLU A 453 23.98 0.47 8.69
N LEU A 454 22.75 0.10 9.06
CA LEU A 454 21.82 -0.61 8.18
C LEU A 454 21.51 0.19 6.91
N ALA A 455 21.17 1.48 7.06
CA ALA A 455 20.90 2.35 5.93
C ALA A 455 22.12 2.52 5.02
N ASN A 456 23.32 2.62 5.60
CA ASN A 456 24.57 2.74 4.85
C ASN A 456 24.85 1.50 3.99
N ILE A 457 24.56 0.29 4.50
CA ILE A 457 24.65 -0.96 3.73
C ILE A 457 23.71 -0.90 2.51
N LEU A 458 22.46 -0.47 2.71
CA LEU A 458 21.48 -0.39 1.63
C LEU A 458 21.86 0.69 0.59
N HIS A 459 22.26 1.88 1.05
CA HIS A 459 22.72 2.94 0.16
C HIS A 459 23.92 2.51 -0.70
N ASN A 460 24.89 1.80 -0.10
CA ASN A 460 26.01 1.23 -0.84
C ASN A 460 25.54 0.22 -1.90
N ALA A 461 24.67 -0.72 -1.51
CA ALA A 461 24.12 -1.70 -2.45
C ALA A 461 23.28 -1.07 -3.58
N THR A 462 22.65 0.07 -3.33
CA THR A 462 21.97 0.87 -4.37
C THR A 462 22.95 1.54 -5.33
N GLU A 463 24.11 2.00 -4.87
CA GLU A 463 25.15 2.62 -5.72
C GLU A 463 25.96 1.61 -6.52
N HIS A 464 26.20 0.43 -5.95
CA HIS A 464 26.98 -0.62 -6.60
C HIS A 464 26.22 -1.19 -7.80
N ALA A 465 26.83 -1.16 -8.97
CA ALA A 465 26.24 -1.78 -10.16
C ALA A 465 26.29 -3.31 -10.03
N ALA A 466 25.19 -3.97 -10.39
CA ALA A 466 25.22 -5.42 -10.57
C ALA A 466 26.06 -5.82 -11.79
N GLY A 467 26.49 -7.08 -11.82
CA GLY A 467 27.10 -7.71 -13.00
C GLY A 467 26.06 -8.04 -14.08
N ALA A 468 26.47 -8.03 -15.34
CA ALA A 468 25.64 -8.51 -16.45
C ALA A 468 25.53 -10.05 -16.45
N PHE A 469 24.38 -10.58 -16.87
CA PHE A 469 24.30 -11.98 -17.32
C PHE A 469 25.15 -12.16 -18.57
N ARG A 470 26.02 -13.16 -18.57
CA ARG A 470 26.85 -13.56 -19.72
C ARG A 470 27.62 -14.83 -19.40
N ALA A 471 27.98 -15.58 -20.43
CA ALA A 471 29.09 -16.52 -20.38
C ALA A 471 30.37 -15.82 -19.92
N ARG A 472 31.25 -16.55 -19.23
CA ARG A 472 32.48 -16.01 -18.63
C ARG A 472 32.21 -14.74 -17.80
N GLY A 473 31.19 -14.80 -16.95
CA GLY A 473 30.66 -13.70 -16.14
C GLY A 473 30.61 -13.98 -14.63
N THR A 474 30.79 -15.22 -14.21
CA THR A 474 30.67 -15.65 -12.80
C THR A 474 31.99 -15.42 -12.04
N PRO A 475 31.99 -14.72 -10.88
CA PRO A 475 33.20 -14.51 -10.07
C PRO A 475 33.98 -15.80 -9.81
N ALA A 476 35.32 -15.70 -9.79
CA ALA A 476 36.17 -16.84 -9.47
C ALA A 476 35.89 -17.41 -8.06
N ALA A 477 35.50 -16.54 -7.12
CA ALA A 477 35.11 -16.90 -5.76
C ALA A 477 33.90 -17.87 -5.69
N MET A 478 33.09 -17.94 -6.77
CA MET A 478 31.92 -18.82 -6.85
C MET A 478 32.24 -20.18 -7.47
N ARG A 479 33.50 -20.46 -7.84
CA ARG A 479 33.93 -21.70 -8.51
C ARG A 479 33.41 -22.95 -7.81
N LEU A 480 33.58 -23.03 -6.50
CA LEU A 480 33.11 -24.18 -5.72
C LEU A 480 31.59 -24.33 -5.77
N ASN A 481 30.84 -23.23 -5.66
CA ASN A 481 29.38 -23.21 -5.71
C ASN A 481 28.85 -23.70 -7.07
N GLU A 482 29.48 -23.28 -8.17
CA GLU A 482 29.13 -23.70 -9.54
C GLU A 482 29.42 -25.19 -9.76
N ILE A 483 30.58 -25.68 -9.31
CA ILE A 483 30.94 -27.11 -9.38
C ILE A 483 29.92 -27.95 -8.61
N MET A 484 29.61 -27.58 -7.36
CA MET A 484 28.61 -28.30 -6.56
C MET A 484 27.22 -28.24 -7.21
N GLY A 485 26.85 -27.11 -7.82
CA GLY A 485 25.59 -26.97 -8.55
C GLY A 485 25.50 -27.90 -9.76
N MET A 486 26.55 -27.98 -10.58
CA MET A 486 26.63 -28.91 -11.72
C MET A 486 26.58 -30.37 -11.26
N GLU A 487 27.36 -30.76 -10.27
CA GLU A 487 27.36 -32.14 -9.77
C GLU A 487 26.04 -32.54 -9.13
N GLN A 488 25.38 -31.62 -8.43
CA GLN A 488 24.03 -31.83 -7.90
C GLN A 488 23.01 -32.06 -9.02
N ASN A 489 23.07 -31.27 -10.09
CA ASN A 489 22.22 -31.42 -11.27
C ASN A 489 22.41 -32.77 -11.96
N ARG A 490 23.67 -33.19 -12.13
CA ARG A 490 24.04 -34.50 -12.69
C ARG A 490 23.50 -35.64 -11.82
N ASN A 491 23.60 -35.52 -10.50
CA ASN A 491 23.10 -36.51 -9.57
C ASN A 491 21.57 -36.61 -9.57
N TRP A 492 20.88 -35.49 -9.73
CA TRP A 492 19.43 -35.49 -9.97
C TRP A 492 19.07 -36.02 -11.35
N GLY A 493 19.98 -36.06 -12.33
CA GLY A 493 19.64 -36.40 -13.71
C GLY A 493 18.73 -35.35 -14.33
N VAL A 494 19.04 -34.07 -14.14
CA VAL A 494 18.31 -32.95 -14.77
C VAL A 494 18.44 -33.04 -16.29
N CYS A 495 17.43 -32.58 -17.02
CA CYS A 495 17.37 -32.64 -18.48
C CYS A 495 18.46 -31.77 -19.17
N SER A 496 18.60 -31.91 -20.49
CA SER A 496 19.44 -31.00 -21.30
C SER A 496 18.77 -29.63 -21.47
N LEU A 497 19.53 -28.63 -21.92
CA LEU A 497 18.97 -27.32 -22.27
C LEU A 497 17.87 -27.43 -23.34
N ASN A 498 18.08 -28.24 -24.38
CA ASN A 498 17.12 -28.40 -25.47
C ASN A 498 15.84 -29.14 -25.05
N ASP A 499 15.94 -30.11 -24.14
CA ASP A 499 14.77 -30.75 -23.53
C ASP A 499 13.92 -29.72 -22.77
N PHE A 500 14.57 -28.85 -21.98
CA PHE A 500 13.89 -27.79 -21.22
C PHE A 500 13.26 -26.73 -22.14
N ARG A 501 13.96 -26.32 -23.20
CA ARG A 501 13.41 -25.39 -24.21
C ARG A 501 12.17 -25.97 -24.87
N LYS A 502 12.21 -27.23 -25.30
CA LYS A 502 11.06 -27.92 -25.88
C LYS A 502 9.87 -28.00 -24.92
N TYR A 503 10.13 -28.29 -23.65
CA TYR A 503 9.11 -28.28 -22.59
C TYR A 503 8.40 -26.92 -22.45
N LEU A 504 9.15 -25.82 -22.55
CA LEU A 504 8.61 -24.46 -22.52
C LEU A 504 7.95 -24.01 -23.84
N GLY A 505 7.94 -24.86 -24.87
CA GLY A 505 7.47 -24.53 -26.22
C GLY A 505 8.43 -23.61 -27.00
N LEU A 506 9.69 -23.52 -26.59
CA LEU A 506 10.74 -22.79 -27.29
C LEU A 506 11.39 -23.67 -28.37
N LYS A 507 11.89 -23.04 -29.43
CA LYS A 507 12.68 -23.71 -30.47
C LYS A 507 13.98 -24.28 -29.86
N PRO A 508 14.26 -25.59 -29.94
CA PRO A 508 15.57 -26.14 -29.58
C PRO A 508 16.68 -25.52 -30.43
N PHE A 509 17.86 -25.32 -29.84
CA PHE A 509 19.03 -24.84 -30.57
C PHE A 509 19.58 -25.95 -31.47
N ALA A 510 19.87 -25.62 -32.72
CA ALA A 510 20.42 -26.58 -33.69
C ALA A 510 21.95 -26.67 -33.64
N THR A 511 22.64 -25.64 -33.13
CA THR A 511 24.10 -25.56 -33.03
C THR A 511 24.51 -24.78 -31.78
N PHE A 512 25.76 -24.92 -31.33
CA PHE A 512 26.31 -24.11 -30.23
C PHE A 512 26.36 -22.62 -30.57
N LEU A 513 26.55 -22.25 -31.84
CA LEU A 513 26.53 -20.85 -32.29
C LEU A 513 25.12 -20.23 -32.23
N GLU A 514 24.07 -21.05 -32.33
CA GLU A 514 22.70 -20.57 -32.10
C GLU A 514 22.41 -20.35 -30.61
N TRP A 515 23.08 -21.10 -29.71
CA TRP A 515 22.96 -20.96 -28.26
C TRP A 515 23.76 -19.76 -27.72
N ASN A 516 24.96 -19.53 -28.25
CA ASN A 516 25.78 -18.38 -27.94
C ASN A 516 26.45 -17.85 -29.21
N SER A 517 26.19 -16.59 -29.56
CA SER A 517 26.67 -15.98 -30.80
C SER A 517 28.18 -15.70 -30.82
N ASP A 518 28.86 -15.76 -29.67
CA ASP A 518 30.32 -15.66 -29.57
C ASP A 518 30.97 -16.96 -30.06
N PRO A 519 31.73 -16.94 -31.19
CA PRO A 519 32.33 -18.15 -31.74
C PRO A 519 33.30 -18.84 -30.78
N GLU A 520 34.00 -18.11 -29.92
CA GLU A 520 34.97 -18.70 -28.99
C GLU A 520 34.25 -19.49 -27.87
N ILE A 521 33.15 -18.95 -27.35
CA ILE A 521 32.32 -19.63 -26.35
C ILE A 521 31.62 -20.84 -26.96
N ALA A 522 31.04 -20.68 -28.15
CA ALA A 522 30.36 -21.76 -28.86
C ALA A 522 31.32 -22.91 -29.20
N GLU A 523 32.50 -22.63 -29.74
CA GLU A 523 33.52 -23.62 -30.07
C GLU A 523 34.05 -24.33 -28.82
N ALA A 524 34.26 -23.59 -27.72
CA ALA A 524 34.66 -24.20 -26.45
C ALA A 524 33.62 -25.16 -25.90
N ALA A 525 32.33 -24.78 -25.94
CA ALA A 525 31.24 -25.65 -25.52
C ALA A 525 31.09 -26.88 -26.45
N GLU A 526 31.26 -26.71 -27.76
CA GLU A 526 31.24 -27.81 -28.72
C GLU A 526 32.37 -28.82 -28.45
N LYS A 527 33.59 -28.34 -28.14
CA LYS A 527 34.71 -29.21 -27.77
C LYS A 527 34.47 -29.97 -26.46
N LEU A 528 33.72 -29.38 -25.52
CA LEU A 528 33.41 -30.00 -24.23
C LEU A 528 32.25 -31.01 -24.32
N TYR A 529 31.22 -30.72 -25.11
CA TYR A 529 29.95 -31.48 -25.13
C TYR A 529 29.71 -32.28 -26.41
N GLY A 530 30.41 -31.97 -27.50
CA GLY A 530 30.35 -32.65 -28.80
C GLY A 530 29.07 -32.37 -29.61
N HIS A 531 27.90 -32.38 -28.98
CA HIS A 531 26.60 -32.15 -29.62
C HIS A 531 25.73 -31.22 -28.78
N ILE A 532 24.95 -30.35 -29.42
CA ILE A 532 24.15 -29.33 -28.72
C ILE A 532 23.09 -29.94 -27.77
N ASP A 533 22.52 -31.08 -28.13
CA ASP A 533 21.59 -31.81 -27.25
C ASP A 533 22.26 -32.44 -26.02
N HIS A 534 23.59 -32.45 -25.96
CA HIS A 534 24.33 -32.88 -24.78
C HIS A 534 24.62 -31.74 -23.79
N LEU A 535 24.30 -30.49 -24.14
CA LEU A 535 24.50 -29.35 -23.26
C LEU A 535 23.58 -29.43 -22.05
N GLU A 536 24.18 -29.61 -20.87
CA GLU A 536 23.48 -29.73 -19.59
C GLU A 536 22.67 -28.46 -19.28
N LEU A 537 21.51 -28.59 -18.64
CA LEU A 537 20.66 -27.44 -18.32
C LEU A 537 21.39 -26.36 -17.52
N TYR A 538 22.15 -26.74 -16.49
CA TYR A 538 22.83 -25.78 -15.61
C TYR A 538 23.77 -24.86 -16.42
N VAL A 539 24.69 -25.45 -17.18
CA VAL A 539 25.69 -24.73 -17.99
C VAL A 539 25.02 -23.99 -19.14
N GLY A 540 24.05 -24.65 -19.78
CA GLY A 540 23.26 -24.09 -20.86
C GLY A 540 22.52 -22.82 -20.45
N LEU A 541 22.02 -22.72 -19.21
CA LEU A 541 21.38 -21.51 -18.69
C LEU A 541 22.39 -20.42 -18.32
N GLN A 542 23.51 -20.77 -17.66
CA GLN A 542 24.46 -19.77 -17.17
C GLN A 542 25.31 -19.13 -18.27
N ALA A 543 25.57 -19.85 -19.37
CA ALA A 543 26.37 -19.37 -20.49
C ALA A 543 25.56 -19.13 -21.78
N GLU A 544 24.22 -19.20 -21.73
CA GLU A 544 23.37 -18.75 -22.85
C GLU A 544 23.66 -17.29 -23.19
N GLU A 545 23.56 -16.95 -24.48
CA GLU A 545 23.60 -15.54 -24.89
C GLU A 545 22.51 -14.74 -24.15
N ALA A 546 22.94 -13.66 -23.52
CA ALA A 546 22.06 -12.77 -22.78
C ALA A 546 21.19 -11.95 -23.74
N LYS A 547 19.92 -11.75 -23.38
CA LYS A 547 19.03 -10.88 -24.14
C LYS A 547 19.57 -9.44 -24.16
N PRO A 548 19.51 -8.76 -25.31
CA PRO A 548 19.82 -7.34 -25.36
C PRO A 548 18.81 -6.54 -24.54
N LEU A 549 19.22 -5.35 -24.12
CA LEU A 549 18.35 -4.41 -23.42
C LEU A 549 17.32 -3.82 -24.39
N VAL A 550 16.06 -4.24 -24.26
CA VAL A 550 14.93 -3.76 -25.09
C VAL A 550 13.72 -3.48 -24.20
N GLU A 551 12.66 -2.91 -24.78
CA GLU A 551 11.38 -2.73 -24.09
C GLU A 551 10.84 -4.08 -23.60
N GLY A 552 10.34 -4.15 -22.35
CA GLY A 552 9.89 -5.39 -21.74
C GLY A 552 11.00 -6.34 -21.27
N ALA A 553 12.28 -5.97 -21.40
CA ALA A 553 13.43 -6.74 -20.92
C ALA A 553 14.40 -5.85 -20.12
N GLY A 554 14.24 -5.86 -18.79
CA GLY A 554 15.10 -5.12 -17.85
C GLY A 554 16.15 -5.97 -17.14
N LEU A 555 15.85 -7.24 -16.86
CA LEU A 555 16.79 -8.20 -16.24
C LEU A 555 17.87 -8.71 -17.19
N CYS A 556 17.62 -8.70 -18.51
CA CYS A 556 18.54 -9.16 -19.55
C CYS A 556 19.25 -10.52 -19.30
N PRO A 557 18.56 -11.59 -18.85
CA PRO A 557 19.21 -12.90 -18.71
C PRO A 557 19.24 -13.62 -20.07
N GLY A 558 19.72 -14.87 -20.08
CA GLY A 558 19.59 -15.78 -21.23
C GLY A 558 18.14 -15.94 -21.71
N TYR A 559 17.96 -16.27 -22.99
CA TYR A 559 16.63 -16.39 -23.61
C TYR A 559 15.72 -17.39 -22.91
N THR A 560 16.28 -18.53 -22.51
CA THR A 560 15.57 -19.60 -21.80
C THR A 560 15.20 -19.17 -20.39
N ILE A 561 16.14 -18.53 -19.66
CA ILE A 561 15.89 -18.00 -18.31
C ILE A 561 14.71 -17.01 -18.32
N SER A 562 14.75 -16.06 -19.26
CA SER A 562 13.74 -15.01 -19.37
C SER A 562 12.32 -15.55 -19.56
N ARG A 563 12.14 -16.65 -20.33
CA ARG A 563 10.82 -17.26 -20.54
C ARG A 563 10.36 -18.06 -19.31
N ALA A 564 11.28 -18.80 -18.69
CA ALA A 564 10.97 -19.74 -17.62
C ALA A 564 10.62 -19.03 -16.31
N ILE A 565 11.34 -17.95 -15.97
CA ILE A 565 11.14 -17.23 -14.70
C ILE A 565 9.74 -16.64 -14.59
N LEU A 566 9.17 -16.16 -15.70
CA LEU A 566 7.81 -15.62 -15.73
C LEU A 566 6.76 -16.71 -15.50
N SER A 567 6.97 -17.93 -16.02
CA SER A 567 6.08 -19.05 -15.74
C SER A 567 6.09 -19.41 -14.26
N ASP A 568 7.29 -19.48 -13.67
CA ASP A 568 7.47 -19.86 -12.26
C ASP A 568 6.89 -18.83 -11.29
N ALA A 569 7.15 -17.54 -11.54
CA ALA A 569 6.59 -16.45 -10.74
C ALA A 569 5.05 -16.50 -10.67
N ILE A 570 4.40 -16.85 -11.79
CA ILE A 570 2.94 -17.03 -11.86
C ILE A 570 2.50 -18.30 -11.11
N ALA A 571 3.22 -19.42 -11.26
CA ALA A 571 2.91 -20.65 -10.54
C ALA A 571 3.00 -20.47 -9.01
N LEU A 572 4.08 -19.83 -8.53
CA LEU A 572 4.32 -19.55 -7.11
C LEU A 572 3.21 -18.72 -6.46
N THR A 573 2.70 -17.72 -7.19
CA THR A 573 1.79 -16.71 -6.63
C THR A 573 0.32 -17.04 -6.86
N ARG A 574 -0.02 -17.53 -8.06
CA ARG A 574 -1.39 -18.01 -8.36
C ARG A 574 -1.68 -19.35 -7.67
N GLY A 575 -0.67 -20.19 -7.47
CA GLY A 575 -0.79 -21.47 -6.78
C GLY A 575 -1.02 -21.32 -5.28
N ASP A 576 -0.65 -20.20 -4.66
CA ASP A 576 -0.74 -20.00 -3.22
C ASP A 576 -2.13 -19.56 -2.77
N ARG A 577 -2.76 -20.35 -1.88
CA ARG A 577 -4.07 -20.04 -1.30
C ARG A 577 -4.08 -18.71 -0.53
N PHE A 578 -2.99 -18.36 0.13
CA PHE A 578 -2.87 -17.14 0.95
C PHE A 578 -2.54 -15.88 0.16
N PHE A 579 -2.29 -15.99 -1.15
CA PHE A 579 -2.30 -14.85 -2.08
C PHE A 579 -3.55 -14.81 -2.95
N THR A 580 -4.47 -15.76 -2.77
CA THR A 580 -5.68 -15.90 -3.59
C THR A 580 -6.93 -16.01 -2.73
N HIS A 581 -7.41 -17.21 -2.44
CA HIS A 581 -8.71 -17.42 -1.79
C HIS A 581 -8.76 -16.94 -0.34
N ASP A 582 -7.67 -17.07 0.41
CA ASP A 582 -7.59 -16.66 1.82
C ASP A 582 -6.93 -15.29 2.03
N TYR A 583 -6.58 -14.60 0.94
CA TYR A 583 -6.13 -13.21 0.98
C TYR A 583 -7.34 -12.27 1.12
N THR A 584 -7.91 -12.20 2.32
CA THR A 584 -9.16 -11.50 2.59
C THR A 584 -9.04 -10.52 3.76
N PRO A 585 -9.87 -9.46 3.81
CA PRO A 585 -9.98 -8.58 4.97
C PRO A 585 -10.31 -9.31 6.28
N TYR A 586 -10.98 -10.46 6.23
CA TYR A 586 -11.25 -11.20 7.45
C TYR A 586 -9.98 -11.86 8.02
N ASN A 587 -9.22 -12.60 7.19
CA ASN A 587 -8.03 -13.31 7.64
C ASN A 587 -6.87 -12.37 8.00
N LEU A 588 -6.71 -11.26 7.27
CA LEU A 588 -5.64 -10.28 7.47
C LEU A 588 -6.04 -9.13 8.40
N THR A 589 -7.29 -9.07 8.88
CA THR A 589 -7.97 -7.84 9.37
C THR A 589 -8.18 -6.80 8.27
N ALA A 590 -9.17 -5.94 8.43
CA ALA A 590 -9.50 -4.95 7.41
C ALA A 590 -8.37 -3.92 7.26
N TRP A 591 -7.76 -3.50 8.38
CA TRP A 591 -6.57 -2.65 8.37
C TRP A 591 -5.36 -3.37 7.75
N GLY A 592 -5.05 -4.59 8.20
CA GLY A 592 -3.88 -5.32 7.72
C GLY A 592 -3.96 -5.62 6.23
N PHE A 593 -5.16 -5.98 5.74
CA PHE A 593 -5.42 -6.12 4.31
C PHE A 593 -5.17 -4.81 3.56
N ALA A 594 -5.70 -3.68 4.02
CA ALA A 594 -5.48 -2.38 3.39
C ALA A 594 -4.00 -1.95 3.42
N ASP A 595 -3.29 -2.17 4.53
CA ASP A 595 -1.88 -1.80 4.71
C ASP A 595 -0.97 -2.53 3.71
N CYS A 596 -1.19 -3.82 3.44
CA CYS A 596 -0.33 -4.58 2.54
C CYS A 596 -0.73 -4.55 1.06
N GLN A 597 -1.77 -3.79 0.67
CA GLN A 597 -2.15 -3.66 -0.75
C GLN A 597 -1.09 -2.89 -1.56
N ARG A 598 -0.93 -3.31 -2.82
CA ARG A 598 -0.21 -2.57 -3.85
C ARG A 598 -1.02 -1.35 -4.28
N ASP A 599 -0.38 -0.19 -4.36
CA ASP A 599 -0.97 1.02 -4.92
C ASP A 599 -0.18 1.46 -6.17
N PRO A 600 -0.72 1.26 -7.39
CA PRO A 600 -0.08 1.69 -8.64
C PRO A 600 0.09 3.21 -8.76
N ASN A 601 -0.61 4.00 -7.93
CA ASN A 601 -0.53 5.45 -7.90
C ASN A 601 0.41 5.98 -6.80
N ALA A 602 1.03 5.09 -6.01
CA ALA A 602 2.02 5.50 -5.03
C ALA A 602 3.25 6.14 -5.70
N PHE A 603 3.95 6.99 -4.96
CA PHE A 603 5.14 7.68 -5.47
C PHE A 603 6.25 6.67 -5.83
N GLY A 604 7.11 7.03 -6.79
CA GLY A 604 8.11 6.09 -7.29
C GLY A 604 7.55 5.02 -8.23
N PHE A 605 6.54 5.35 -9.02
CA PHE A 605 5.86 4.43 -9.95
C PHE A 605 5.22 3.22 -9.24
N GLY A 606 4.62 3.45 -8.06
CA GLY A 606 3.95 2.42 -7.28
C GLY A 606 4.84 1.66 -6.30
N SER A 607 6.02 2.17 -5.96
CA SER A 607 7.02 1.48 -5.12
C SER A 607 6.50 1.14 -3.73
N THR A 608 6.53 -0.14 -3.38
CA THR A 608 6.22 -0.63 -2.03
C THR A 608 7.50 -0.73 -1.19
N LEU A 609 8.64 -1.05 -1.81
CA LEU A 609 9.93 -1.12 -1.13
C LEU A 609 10.33 0.23 -0.53
N GLY A 610 10.09 1.34 -1.24
CA GLY A 610 10.33 2.67 -0.69
C GLY A 610 9.49 2.98 0.54
N ARG A 611 8.24 2.48 0.59
CA ARG A 611 7.38 2.59 1.77
C ARG A 611 7.94 1.78 2.95
N LEU A 612 8.46 0.58 2.70
CA LEU A 612 9.12 -0.25 3.72
C LEU A 612 10.36 0.45 4.29
N LEU A 613 11.21 1.04 3.42
CA LEU A 613 12.40 1.79 3.84
C LEU A 613 12.04 2.98 4.73
N LEU A 614 11.04 3.78 4.33
CA LEU A 614 10.59 4.93 5.11
C LEU A 614 9.93 4.54 6.44
N ARG A 615 9.33 3.35 6.54
CA ARG A 615 8.72 2.85 7.78
C ARG A 615 9.77 2.34 8.76
N THR A 616 10.78 1.63 8.26
CA THR A 616 11.73 0.87 9.10
C THR A 616 13.03 1.61 9.39
N LEU A 617 13.36 2.62 8.58
CA LEU A 617 14.52 3.51 8.72
C LEU A 617 14.11 4.98 8.43
N PRO A 618 13.14 5.54 9.18
CA PRO A 618 12.49 6.84 8.86
C PRO A 618 13.44 8.05 8.89
N ASN A 619 14.56 7.95 9.60
CA ASN A 619 15.53 9.03 9.74
C ASN A 619 16.61 9.00 8.65
N ASN A 620 16.72 7.90 7.90
CA ASN A 620 17.80 7.65 6.94
C ASN A 620 17.36 7.76 5.49
N PHE A 621 16.06 7.61 5.21
CA PHE A 621 15.47 7.78 3.88
C PHE A 621 14.55 9.01 3.84
N THR A 622 14.37 9.60 2.66
CA THR A 622 13.57 10.82 2.47
C THR A 622 12.45 10.65 1.46
N GLU A 623 11.39 11.44 1.63
CA GLU A 623 10.12 11.36 0.88
C GLU A 623 10.22 11.62 -0.64
N ASN A 624 11.40 11.96 -1.15
CA ASN A 624 11.63 12.24 -2.57
C ASN A 624 12.97 11.70 -3.11
N SER A 625 13.69 10.82 -2.40
CA SER A 625 15.00 10.34 -2.86
C SER A 625 14.90 9.17 -3.85
N VAL A 626 15.80 9.15 -4.84
CA VAL A 626 16.00 7.98 -5.71
C VAL A 626 16.48 6.75 -4.92
N TYR A 627 17.22 6.94 -3.84
CA TYR A 627 17.63 5.84 -2.94
C TYR A 627 16.44 5.22 -2.21
N THR A 628 15.37 5.98 -2.02
CA THR A 628 14.14 5.50 -1.37
C THR A 628 13.25 4.78 -2.37
N PHE A 629 12.97 5.38 -3.53
CA PHE A 629 11.91 4.90 -4.42
C PHE A 629 12.40 4.07 -5.61
N PHE A 630 13.70 4.07 -5.91
CA PHE A 630 14.29 3.24 -6.96
C PHE A 630 15.55 2.48 -6.52
N PRO A 631 15.56 1.87 -5.32
CA PRO A 631 16.78 1.30 -4.73
C PRO A 631 17.38 0.11 -5.51
N LEU A 632 16.57 -0.54 -6.36
CA LEU A 632 16.97 -1.67 -7.23
C LEU A 632 17.64 -1.22 -8.54
N MET A 633 17.67 0.08 -8.79
CA MET A 633 18.37 0.72 -9.89
C MET A 633 19.48 1.60 -9.34
N THR A 634 20.58 1.73 -10.07
CA THR A 634 21.63 2.68 -9.66
C THR A 634 21.15 4.12 -9.82
N PRO A 635 21.53 5.05 -8.91
CA PRO A 635 21.18 6.48 -9.04
C PRO A 635 21.67 7.10 -10.35
N GLU A 636 22.84 6.64 -10.84
CA GLU A 636 23.40 7.01 -12.15
C GLU A 636 22.43 6.68 -13.29
N SER A 637 21.89 5.45 -13.31
CA SER A 637 20.91 5.01 -14.31
C SER A 637 19.60 5.77 -14.19
N MET A 638 19.06 5.90 -12.98
CA MET A 638 17.77 6.58 -12.80
C MET A 638 17.82 8.06 -13.14
N LYS A 639 18.96 8.74 -12.96
CA LYS A 639 19.13 10.12 -13.44
C LYS A 639 18.82 10.24 -14.93
N VAL A 640 19.30 9.31 -15.76
CA VAL A 640 19.05 9.30 -17.21
C VAL A 640 17.56 9.11 -17.50
N HIS A 641 16.94 8.11 -16.87
CA HIS A 641 15.54 7.77 -17.12
C HIS A 641 14.56 8.84 -16.62
N LEU A 642 14.75 9.37 -15.41
CA LEU A 642 13.92 10.44 -14.86
C LEU A 642 14.05 11.74 -15.66
N THR A 643 15.24 12.02 -16.21
CA THR A 643 15.43 13.15 -17.14
C THR A 643 14.62 12.95 -18.42
N LYS A 644 14.69 11.75 -19.04
CA LYS A 644 13.94 11.41 -20.24
C LYS A 644 12.42 11.51 -20.01
N LEU A 645 11.96 11.13 -18.83
CA LEU A 645 10.55 11.19 -18.43
C LEU A 645 10.07 12.61 -18.06
N GLY A 646 10.98 13.58 -17.92
CA GLY A 646 10.65 14.96 -17.54
C GLY A 646 10.20 15.11 -16.08
N VAL A 647 10.57 14.17 -15.20
CA VAL A 647 10.17 14.17 -13.78
C VAL A 647 11.36 14.25 -12.82
N ILE A 648 12.58 14.46 -13.31
CA ILE A 648 13.80 14.55 -12.49
C ILE A 648 13.69 15.59 -11.36
N ASP A 649 13.02 16.72 -11.59
CA ASP A 649 12.85 17.79 -10.59
C ASP A 649 11.97 17.36 -9.39
N GLN A 650 11.29 16.22 -9.49
CA GLN A 650 10.52 15.66 -8.38
C GLN A 650 11.37 14.80 -7.43
N TYR A 651 12.61 14.47 -7.82
CA TYR A 651 13.46 13.52 -7.11
C TYR A 651 14.81 14.11 -6.69
N ASP A 652 15.25 13.76 -5.49
CA ASP A 652 16.61 14.02 -5.02
C ASP A 652 17.54 12.86 -5.39
N LEU A 653 18.62 13.17 -6.10
CA LEU A 653 19.65 12.22 -6.54
C LEU A 653 20.79 12.07 -5.54
N ASN A 654 20.85 12.93 -4.51
CA ASN A 654 21.90 12.87 -3.52
C ASN A 654 21.69 11.67 -2.59
N ARG A 655 22.81 11.10 -2.14
CA ARG A 655 22.81 10.10 -1.09
C ARG A 655 22.14 10.68 0.17
N PRO A 656 21.10 10.04 0.73
CA PRO A 656 20.42 10.53 1.91
C PRO A 656 21.37 10.70 3.10
N LYS A 657 21.04 11.65 3.97
CA LYS A 657 21.76 11.91 5.23
C LYS A 657 20.82 11.65 6.40
N THR A 658 21.37 11.08 7.47
CA THR A 658 20.65 10.87 8.73
C THR A 658 20.12 12.19 9.28
N ARG A 659 18.87 12.15 9.76
CA ARG A 659 18.21 13.26 10.45
C ARG A 659 18.10 12.97 11.94
N SER A 660 18.16 14.01 12.77
CA SER A 660 17.91 13.89 14.20
C SER A 660 16.52 13.30 14.44
N PRO A 661 16.38 12.30 15.34
CA PRO A 661 15.09 11.84 15.79
C PRO A 661 14.28 12.99 16.40
N GLN A 662 12.95 12.88 16.32
CA GLN A 662 12.05 13.84 16.93
C GLN A 662 12.16 13.83 18.46
N VAL A 663 12.19 15.01 19.09
CA VAL A 663 12.19 15.15 20.56
C VAL A 663 10.81 15.59 21.05
N GLU A 664 10.22 14.84 21.98
CA GLU A 664 8.98 15.24 22.67
C GLU A 664 9.29 16.10 23.91
N VAL A 665 8.61 17.24 24.04
CA VAL A 665 8.71 18.16 25.17
C VAL A 665 7.41 18.13 25.97
N LYS A 666 7.53 17.83 27.27
CA LYS A 666 6.43 17.79 28.25
C LYS A 666 6.63 18.85 29.34
N GLY A 667 5.58 19.07 30.13
CA GLY A 667 5.57 19.97 31.28
C GLY A 667 5.20 21.41 30.91
N HIS A 668 4.41 22.05 31.77
CA HIS A 668 3.77 23.33 31.48
C HIS A 668 4.77 24.45 31.19
N GLN A 669 5.80 24.59 32.04
CA GLN A 669 6.80 25.65 31.92
C GLN A 669 7.63 25.55 30.62
N ARG A 670 8.05 24.34 30.25
CA ARG A 670 8.89 24.10 29.06
C ARG A 670 8.09 24.35 27.79
N VAL A 671 6.92 23.72 27.69
CA VAL A 671 6.00 23.88 26.56
C VAL A 671 5.61 25.35 26.40
N GLY A 672 5.24 26.03 27.49
CA GLY A 672 4.87 27.44 27.47
C GLY A 672 6.01 28.37 27.08
N ALA A 673 7.25 28.10 27.50
CA ALA A 673 8.41 28.90 27.10
C ALA A 673 8.70 28.78 25.60
N ILE A 674 8.72 27.56 25.06
CA ILE A 674 9.00 27.33 23.63
C ILE A 674 7.88 27.89 22.74
N LEU A 675 6.61 27.77 23.16
CA LEU A 675 5.49 28.34 22.39
C LEU A 675 5.53 29.87 22.30
N LYS A 676 6.07 30.55 23.32
CA LYS A 676 6.19 32.02 23.36
C LYS A 676 7.37 32.53 22.53
N ASP A 677 8.47 31.78 22.43
CA ASP A 677 9.66 32.17 21.65
C ASP A 677 9.51 31.80 20.17
N LYS A 678 8.73 32.60 19.44
CA LYS A 678 8.47 32.41 18.00
C LYS A 678 9.66 32.73 17.10
N GLU A 679 10.70 33.39 17.61
CA GLU A 679 11.90 33.73 16.85
C GLU A 679 12.90 32.56 16.84
N SER A 680 13.15 31.97 18.01
CA SER A 680 14.05 30.82 18.13
C SER A 680 13.38 29.50 17.76
N PHE A 681 12.03 29.43 17.79
CA PHE A 681 11.25 28.25 17.46
C PHE A 681 10.12 28.56 16.47
N VAL A 682 10.32 28.18 15.21
CA VAL A 682 9.38 28.45 14.13
C VAL A 682 8.45 27.26 13.87
N ALA A 683 7.22 27.53 13.46
CA ALA A 683 6.28 26.49 13.04
C ALA A 683 6.69 25.92 11.66
N PRO A 684 6.69 24.58 11.46
CA PRO A 684 7.13 23.96 10.20
C PRO A 684 6.11 24.09 9.06
N TYR A 685 4.92 24.62 9.32
CA TYR A 685 3.79 24.63 8.38
C TYR A 685 4.03 25.51 7.14
N LYS A 686 4.84 26.57 7.27
CA LYS A 686 5.14 27.49 6.18
C LYS A 686 5.83 26.80 5.01
N ASP A 687 6.74 25.88 5.30
CA ASP A 687 7.47 25.12 4.28
C ASP A 687 6.56 24.15 3.53
N ARG A 688 5.58 23.54 4.21
CA ARG A 688 4.55 22.70 3.57
C ARG A 688 3.64 23.52 2.66
N VAL A 689 3.18 24.69 3.11
CA VAL A 689 2.33 25.58 2.31
C VAL A 689 3.03 26.14 1.08
N ALA A 690 4.32 26.47 1.18
CA ALA A 690 5.12 26.96 0.06
C ALA A 690 5.22 25.95 -1.11
N ARG A 691 4.98 24.66 -0.86
CA ARG A 691 4.96 23.61 -1.91
C ARG A 691 3.67 23.59 -2.73
N ILE A 692 2.57 24.05 -2.14
CA ILE A 692 1.20 23.92 -2.68
C ILE A 692 0.59 25.27 -3.08
N LEU A 693 1.13 26.39 -2.61
CA LEU A 693 0.69 27.75 -2.95
C LEU A 693 1.82 28.60 -3.55
N HIS A 694 1.51 29.34 -4.63
CA HIS A 694 2.44 30.29 -5.24
C HIS A 694 2.78 31.48 -4.34
N SER A 695 1.85 31.89 -3.49
CA SER A 695 2.05 32.86 -2.42
C SER A 695 1.34 32.35 -1.18
N SER A 696 2.08 32.17 -0.09
CA SER A 696 1.53 31.79 1.22
C SER A 696 0.87 32.96 1.94
N SER A 697 0.91 34.17 1.36
CA SER A 697 0.42 35.38 2.01
C SER A 697 -1.09 35.30 2.22
N GLY A 698 -1.53 35.52 3.46
CA GLY A 698 -2.91 35.36 3.90
C GLY A 698 -3.36 33.93 4.20
N PHE A 699 -2.63 32.87 3.80
CA PHE A 699 -3.03 31.49 4.14
C PHE A 699 -2.78 31.17 5.62
N PHE A 700 -1.72 31.75 6.16
CA PHE A 700 -1.66 31.92 7.59
C PHE A 700 -2.03 33.38 7.85
N PRO A 701 -3.06 33.66 8.67
CA PRO A 701 -3.17 34.94 9.35
C PRO A 701 -1.89 35.30 10.16
N LEU A 702 -0.96 34.34 10.29
CA LEU A 702 0.34 34.38 10.97
C LEU A 702 1.46 35.16 10.24
N GLU A 703 1.18 36.04 9.27
CA GLU A 703 2.24 36.99 8.83
C GLU A 703 2.63 37.95 9.98
N SER A 704 1.75 38.14 10.97
CA SER A 704 1.99 38.84 12.23
C SER A 704 0.91 38.46 13.28
N GLU A 705 1.20 38.59 14.58
CA GLU A 705 0.18 38.34 15.64
C GLU A 705 -1.01 39.30 15.51
N GLU A 706 -0.74 40.50 15.01
CA GLU A 706 -1.70 41.57 14.78
C GLU A 706 -2.75 41.18 13.73
N ALA A 707 -2.32 40.61 12.60
CA ALA A 707 -3.21 40.16 11.54
C ALA A 707 -4.11 39.00 11.98
N GLN A 708 -3.54 38.05 12.72
CA GLN A 708 -4.29 36.94 13.31
C GLN A 708 -5.35 37.44 14.29
N LYS A 709 -4.97 38.35 15.19
CA LYS A 709 -5.88 38.94 16.16
C LYS A 709 -7.01 39.70 15.45
N ALA A 710 -6.71 40.45 14.40
CA ALA A 710 -7.73 41.17 13.62
C ALA A 710 -8.78 40.23 13.01
N VAL A 711 -8.38 39.10 12.43
CA VAL A 711 -9.32 38.09 11.90
C VAL A 711 -10.16 37.47 13.02
N ALA A 712 -9.55 37.12 14.14
CA ALA A 712 -10.25 36.55 15.29
C ALA A 712 -11.25 37.54 15.91
N ASP A 713 -10.88 38.82 16.02
CA ASP A 713 -11.72 39.89 16.55
C ASP A 713 -12.94 40.16 15.67
N VAL A 714 -12.80 40.07 14.33
CA VAL A 714 -13.93 40.15 13.39
C VAL A 714 -14.92 39.03 13.64
N LEU A 715 -14.45 37.77 13.71
CA LEU A 715 -15.32 36.60 13.88
C LEU A 715 -15.94 36.54 15.28
N SER A 716 -15.24 37.07 16.29
CA SER A 716 -15.67 37.09 17.68
C SER A 716 -16.53 38.30 18.06
N SER A 717 -16.86 39.19 17.11
CA SER A 717 -17.74 40.33 17.39
C SER A 717 -19.09 39.84 17.92
N HIS A 718 -19.67 40.55 18.90
CA HIS A 718 -20.83 40.07 19.66
C HIS A 718 -22.02 39.68 18.77
N ASP A 719 -22.27 40.43 17.71
CA ASP A 719 -23.34 40.19 16.74
C ASP A 719 -23.06 38.96 15.85
N LEU A 720 -21.86 38.84 15.26
CA LEU A 720 -21.48 37.68 14.43
C LEU A 720 -21.38 36.41 15.26
N SER A 721 -20.80 36.47 16.45
CA SER A 721 -20.71 35.33 17.36
C SER A 721 -22.09 34.74 17.67
N LYS A 722 -23.10 35.60 17.88
CA LYS A 722 -24.49 35.15 18.08
C LYS A 722 -25.07 34.48 16.83
N THR A 723 -24.86 35.07 15.65
CA THR A 723 -25.35 34.51 14.37
C THR A 723 -24.71 33.16 14.07
N ILE A 724 -23.39 33.05 14.24
CA ILE A 724 -22.63 31.81 14.02
C ILE A 724 -23.11 30.73 14.99
N THR A 725 -23.18 31.03 16.29
CA THR A 725 -23.62 30.04 17.29
C THR A 725 -25.06 29.57 17.05
N GLN A 726 -25.96 30.48 16.64
CA GLN A 726 -27.32 30.12 16.25
C GLN A 726 -27.36 29.20 15.02
N TYR A 727 -26.54 29.47 13.98
CA TYR A 727 -26.42 28.60 12.82
C TYR A 727 -26.06 27.16 13.23
N PHE A 728 -25.06 26.99 14.10
CA PHE A 728 -24.61 25.68 14.54
C PHE A 728 -25.70 24.94 15.32
N TYR A 729 -26.46 25.64 16.17
CA TYR A 729 -27.61 25.05 16.88
C TYR A 729 -28.70 24.56 15.90
N GLU A 730 -29.18 25.44 15.03
CA GLU A 730 -30.30 25.16 14.12
C GLU A 730 -29.93 24.10 13.08
N THR A 731 -28.74 24.21 12.49
CA THR A 731 -28.28 23.28 11.46
C THR A 731 -28.02 21.89 12.04
N THR A 732 -27.56 21.79 13.29
CA THR A 732 -27.44 20.49 13.98
C THR A 732 -28.81 19.80 14.06
N LYS A 733 -29.85 20.52 14.48
CA LYS A 733 -31.22 19.97 14.58
C LYS A 733 -31.78 19.59 13.21
N LYS A 734 -31.61 20.46 12.21
CA LYS A 734 -31.99 20.19 10.82
C LYS A 734 -31.35 18.89 10.31
N LEU A 735 -30.04 18.73 10.48
CA LEU A 735 -29.32 17.54 10.03
C LEU A 735 -29.76 16.27 10.78
N ILE A 736 -29.99 16.35 12.10
CA ILE A 736 -30.51 15.21 12.88
C ILE A 736 -31.89 14.79 12.35
N ASP A 737 -32.79 15.73 12.14
CA ASP A 737 -34.16 15.45 11.68
C ASP A 737 -34.14 14.83 10.27
N GLU A 738 -33.35 15.40 9.35
CA GLU A 738 -33.25 14.95 7.96
C GLU A 738 -32.55 13.59 7.77
N LYS A 739 -31.54 13.30 8.60
CA LYS A 739 -30.68 12.12 8.42
C LYS A 739 -31.01 10.98 9.37
N SER A 740 -31.94 11.18 10.30
CA SER A 740 -32.42 10.11 11.18
C SER A 740 -33.31 9.11 10.45
N TYR A 741 -33.25 7.85 10.87
CA TYR A 741 -34.15 6.79 10.44
C TYR A 741 -34.97 6.27 11.63
N THR A 742 -36.20 5.84 11.37
CA THR A 742 -37.09 5.33 12.42
C THR A 742 -36.94 3.82 12.54
N LEU A 743 -36.76 3.32 13.76
CA LEU A 743 -36.78 1.89 14.03
C LEU A 743 -38.19 1.32 13.82
N VAL A 744 -38.26 0.02 13.52
CA VAL A 744 -39.53 -0.71 13.45
C VAL A 744 -40.32 -0.51 14.75
N GLY A 745 -41.58 -0.09 14.65
CA GLY A 745 -42.41 0.29 15.81
C GLY A 745 -42.47 1.80 16.11
N GLY A 746 -41.74 2.64 15.39
CA GLY A 746 -42.03 4.08 15.26
C GLY A 746 -41.57 5.00 16.40
N LYS A 747 -41.31 4.47 17.61
CA LYS A 747 -41.04 5.29 18.81
C LYS A 747 -39.61 5.84 18.90
N THR A 748 -38.63 5.04 18.47
CA THR A 748 -37.21 5.38 18.55
C THR A 748 -36.64 5.61 17.16
N SER A 749 -35.83 6.65 17.02
CA SER A 749 -35.05 6.94 15.82
C SER A 749 -33.56 6.71 16.08
N GLY A 750 -32.82 6.38 15.02
CA GLY A 750 -31.37 6.27 15.02
C GLY A 750 -30.73 7.19 13.98
N ILE A 751 -29.47 7.53 14.21
CA ILE A 751 -28.64 8.31 13.27
C ILE A 751 -27.17 8.00 13.53
N ASP A 752 -26.36 7.88 12.47
CA ASP A 752 -24.90 8.00 12.58
C ASP A 752 -24.55 9.48 12.73
N LEU A 753 -24.37 9.90 13.98
CA LEU A 753 -24.22 11.31 14.36
C LEU A 753 -22.91 11.89 13.83
N VAL A 754 -21.81 11.13 13.91
CA VAL A 754 -20.50 11.59 13.44
C VAL A 754 -20.50 11.78 11.94
N ARG A 755 -20.95 10.76 11.18
CA ARG A 755 -20.91 10.79 9.72
C ARG A 755 -21.86 11.83 9.13
N ASN A 756 -23.07 11.92 9.65
CA ASN A 756 -24.13 12.70 9.01
C ASN A 756 -24.32 14.09 9.59
N VAL A 757 -23.73 14.40 10.76
CA VAL A 757 -23.88 15.69 11.43
C VAL A 757 -22.53 16.30 11.78
N LEU A 758 -21.77 15.70 12.69
CA LEU A 758 -20.59 16.36 13.29
C LEU A 758 -19.45 16.57 12.29
N SER A 759 -19.25 15.67 11.32
CA SER A 759 -18.20 15.78 10.30
C SER A 759 -18.52 16.70 9.13
N VAL A 760 -19.80 17.06 8.94
CA VAL A 760 -20.28 17.88 7.82
C VAL A 760 -20.73 19.27 8.26
N LEU A 761 -21.18 19.43 9.51
CA LEU A 761 -21.74 20.68 10.03
C LEU A 761 -20.76 21.87 9.94
N PRO A 762 -19.51 21.80 10.46
CA PRO A 762 -18.57 22.91 10.33
C PRO A 762 -18.15 23.16 8.87
N VAL A 763 -18.13 22.12 8.05
CA VAL A 763 -17.80 22.20 6.62
C VAL A 763 -18.90 22.92 5.85
N SER A 764 -20.17 22.66 6.18
CA SER A 764 -21.32 23.35 5.60
C SER A 764 -21.30 24.84 5.93
N TRP A 765 -21.02 25.20 7.18
CA TRP A 765 -20.86 26.60 7.58
C TRP A 765 -19.72 27.28 6.82
N ALA A 766 -18.55 26.65 6.76
CA ALA A 766 -17.40 27.20 6.08
C ALA A 766 -17.63 27.36 4.56
N ALA A 767 -18.33 26.41 3.94
CA ALA A 767 -18.68 26.50 2.53
C ALA A 767 -19.65 27.66 2.25
N SER A 768 -20.73 27.78 3.01
CA SER A 768 -21.75 28.81 2.77
C SER A 768 -21.29 30.21 3.23
N ASP A 769 -20.90 30.35 4.48
CA ASP A 769 -20.80 31.64 5.16
C ASP A 769 -19.43 32.29 5.01
N LEU A 770 -18.39 31.50 4.69
CA LEU A 770 -17.03 32.00 4.45
C LEU A 770 -16.66 32.02 2.96
N ALA A 771 -17.01 30.99 2.20
CA ALA A 771 -16.52 30.82 0.82
C ALA A 771 -17.57 31.00 -0.28
N GLY A 772 -18.87 31.01 0.06
CA GLY A 772 -19.96 31.07 -0.91
C GLY A 772 -20.01 29.87 -1.86
N ILE A 773 -19.50 28.71 -1.45
CA ILE A 773 -19.49 27.49 -2.25
C ILE A 773 -20.83 26.76 -2.08
N ASP A 774 -21.55 26.60 -3.19
CA ASP A 774 -22.79 25.84 -3.21
C ASP A 774 -22.54 24.34 -3.03
N LEU A 775 -23.07 23.79 -1.94
CA LEU A 775 -22.99 22.36 -1.64
C LEU A 775 -24.11 21.57 -2.33
N LYS A 776 -23.77 20.36 -2.78
CA LYS A 776 -24.68 19.42 -3.38
C LYS A 776 -25.52 18.75 -2.30
N THR A 777 -26.78 19.14 -2.22
CA THR A 777 -27.78 18.59 -1.28
C THR A 777 -28.98 18.04 -2.04
N SER A 778 -29.93 17.41 -1.34
CA SER A 778 -31.23 17.02 -1.92
C SER A 778 -32.00 18.22 -2.48
N GLU A 779 -31.86 19.38 -1.84
CA GLU A 779 -32.49 20.64 -2.25
C GLU A 779 -31.72 21.32 -3.39
N HIS A 780 -30.39 21.16 -3.44
CA HIS A 780 -29.49 21.77 -4.41
C HIS A 780 -28.64 20.72 -5.14
N SER A 781 -29.21 20.06 -6.15
CA SER A 781 -28.56 18.95 -6.86
C SER A 781 -27.39 19.36 -7.78
N ARG A 782 -27.19 20.67 -8.01
CA ARG A 782 -26.15 21.24 -8.89
C ARG A 782 -24.92 21.81 -8.14
N GLY A 783 -24.80 21.58 -6.84
CA GLY A 783 -23.62 22.04 -6.07
C GLY A 783 -22.31 21.38 -6.51
N GLU A 784 -21.20 22.04 -6.19
CA GLU A 784 -19.83 21.67 -6.61
C GLU A 784 -19.30 20.42 -5.90
N TYR A 785 -19.67 20.26 -4.63
CA TYR A 785 -19.26 19.15 -3.76
C TYR A 785 -20.41 18.72 -2.87
N THR A 786 -20.53 17.42 -2.58
CA THR A 786 -21.28 17.00 -1.40
C THR A 786 -20.56 17.45 -0.11
N PRO A 787 -21.27 17.62 1.01
CA PRO A 787 -20.64 17.96 2.29
C PRO A 787 -19.55 16.97 2.72
N ALA A 788 -19.74 15.68 2.43
CA ALA A 788 -18.77 14.63 2.74
C ALA A 788 -17.50 14.76 1.90
N GLU A 789 -17.63 14.92 0.57
CA GLU A 789 -16.49 15.13 -0.33
C GLU A 789 -15.67 16.36 0.08
N LEU A 790 -16.34 17.48 0.41
CA LEU A 790 -15.62 18.68 0.87
C LEU A 790 -14.93 18.44 2.23
N SER A 791 -15.54 17.67 3.14
CA SER A 791 -14.92 17.32 4.43
C SER A 791 -13.68 16.43 4.28
N GLU A 792 -13.68 15.53 3.30
CA GLU A 792 -12.50 14.72 2.95
C GLU A 792 -11.39 15.59 2.35
N ILE A 793 -11.72 16.46 1.39
CA ILE A 793 -10.76 17.40 0.77
C ILE A 793 -10.11 18.30 1.82
N LEU A 794 -10.92 18.94 2.68
CA LEU A 794 -10.40 19.81 3.74
C LEU A 794 -9.58 19.02 4.77
N GLY A 795 -9.94 17.77 5.04
CA GLY A 795 -9.18 16.85 5.90
C GLY A 795 -7.81 16.51 5.34
N GLU A 796 -7.71 16.25 4.03
CA GLU A 796 -6.44 15.96 3.35
C GLU A 796 -5.53 17.20 3.34
N ILE A 797 -6.09 18.38 3.07
CA ILE A 797 -5.35 19.65 3.13
C ILE A 797 -4.84 19.91 4.56
N HIS A 798 -5.70 19.72 5.57
CA HIS A 798 -5.31 19.91 6.98
C HIS A 798 -4.16 18.96 7.37
N ALA A 799 -4.31 17.67 7.09
CA ALA A 799 -3.30 16.67 7.41
C ALA A 799 -1.95 16.98 6.75
N PHE A 800 -1.94 17.34 5.46
CA PHE A 800 -0.71 17.68 4.74
C PHE A 800 0.01 18.92 5.31
N VAL A 801 -0.75 19.95 5.71
CA VAL A 801 -0.18 21.21 6.18
C VAL A 801 0.24 21.14 7.64
N PHE A 802 -0.63 20.61 8.52
CA PHE A 802 -0.51 20.78 9.97
C PHE A 802 -0.05 19.53 10.72
N LEU A 803 -0.16 18.34 10.13
CA LEU A 803 0.09 17.07 10.81
C LEU A 803 1.31 16.34 10.27
N ASN A 804 1.75 15.32 11.01
CA ASN A 804 2.83 14.44 10.55
C ASN A 804 2.24 13.36 9.64
N VAL A 805 2.32 13.58 8.32
CA VAL A 805 1.94 12.58 7.33
C VAL A 805 3.04 11.53 7.19
N GLU A 806 2.65 10.26 7.02
CA GLU A 806 3.57 9.18 6.69
C GLU A 806 4.44 9.58 5.48
N PRO A 807 5.79 9.54 5.57
CA PRO A 807 6.68 10.07 4.53
C PRO A 807 6.40 9.54 3.12
N ALA A 808 5.98 8.27 3.01
CA ALA A 808 5.68 7.62 1.73
C ALA A 808 4.46 8.23 1.00
N ARG A 809 3.54 8.85 1.75
CA ARG A 809 2.30 9.45 1.21
C ARG A 809 2.46 10.91 0.84
N VAL A 810 3.53 11.57 1.31
CA VAL A 810 3.67 13.02 1.22
C VAL A 810 3.63 13.54 -0.22
N LYS A 811 4.41 12.94 -1.14
CA LYS A 811 4.47 13.41 -2.53
C LYS A 811 3.17 13.19 -3.29
N VAL A 812 2.46 12.10 -3.01
CA VAL A 812 1.13 11.81 -3.59
C VAL A 812 0.13 12.85 -3.08
N MET A 813 0.07 13.06 -1.76
CA MET A 813 -0.81 14.05 -1.15
C MET A 813 -0.50 15.48 -1.63
N GLU A 814 0.78 15.85 -1.80
CA GLU A 814 1.18 17.17 -2.32
C GLU A 814 0.51 17.47 -3.68
N GLY A 815 0.49 16.49 -4.59
CA GLY A 815 -0.16 16.63 -5.90
C GLY A 815 -1.67 16.81 -5.80
N HIS A 816 -2.34 15.98 -5.00
CA HIS A 816 -3.80 16.05 -4.79
C HIS A 816 -4.20 17.36 -4.11
N VAL A 817 -3.51 17.72 -3.03
CA VAL A 817 -3.73 18.95 -2.25
C VAL A 817 -3.53 20.18 -3.13
N LYS A 818 -2.50 20.22 -3.98
CA LYS A 818 -2.29 21.34 -4.92
C LYS A 818 -3.47 21.51 -5.88
N ASN A 819 -3.97 20.41 -6.45
CA ASN A 819 -5.14 20.46 -7.33
C ASN A 819 -6.41 20.91 -6.60
N ASN A 820 -6.64 20.38 -5.40
CA ASN A 820 -7.78 20.73 -4.56
C ASN A 820 -7.77 22.21 -4.16
N ILE A 821 -6.61 22.72 -3.71
CA ILE A 821 -6.43 24.12 -3.35
C ILE A 821 -6.65 25.04 -4.56
N HIS A 822 -6.10 24.70 -5.73
CA HIS A 822 -6.34 25.49 -6.94
C HIS A 822 -7.83 25.58 -7.29
N LYS A 823 -8.57 24.46 -7.20
CA LYS A 823 -10.01 24.46 -7.46
C LYS A 823 -10.77 25.27 -6.41
N LEU A 824 -10.46 25.11 -5.13
CA LEU A 824 -11.09 25.86 -4.04
C LEU A 824 -10.82 27.37 -4.15
N LEU A 825 -9.57 27.78 -4.36
CA LEU A 825 -9.23 29.20 -4.53
C LEU A 825 -9.90 29.80 -5.76
N ARG A 826 -10.05 29.05 -6.85
CA ARG A 826 -10.80 29.52 -8.03
C ARG A 826 -12.26 29.79 -7.69
N LEU A 827 -12.92 28.91 -6.92
CA LEU A 827 -14.30 29.10 -6.48
C LEU A 827 -14.43 30.29 -5.53
N ILE A 828 -13.57 30.35 -4.50
CA ILE A 828 -13.54 31.46 -3.53
C ILE A 828 -13.33 32.79 -4.25
N LYS A 829 -12.32 32.90 -5.14
CA LYS A 829 -12.05 34.12 -5.90
C LYS A 829 -13.17 34.47 -6.88
N GLY A 830 -13.81 33.48 -7.50
CA GLY A 830 -14.97 33.70 -8.36
C GLY A 830 -16.11 34.39 -7.60
N ASN A 831 -16.37 33.92 -6.38
CA ASN A 831 -17.38 34.49 -5.49
C ASN A 831 -16.98 35.86 -4.92
N LEU A 832 -15.67 36.13 -4.76
CA LEU A 832 -15.17 37.47 -4.41
C LEU A 832 -15.22 38.46 -5.59
N GLY A 833 -14.91 38.01 -6.82
CA GLY A 833 -14.66 38.86 -7.99
C GLY A 833 -15.91 39.38 -8.71
N GLU A 834 -17.08 38.74 -8.58
CA GLU A 834 -18.33 39.28 -9.16
C GLU A 834 -18.85 40.52 -8.43
N SER A 835 -18.29 40.91 -7.28
CA SER A 835 -18.83 42.01 -6.47
C SER A 835 -17.79 42.90 -5.74
N VAL A 836 -16.48 42.72 -5.99
CA VAL A 836 -15.42 43.63 -5.50
C VAL A 836 -14.53 44.14 -6.66
N GLY A 837 -14.91 45.25 -7.29
CA GLY A 837 -14.06 46.02 -8.22
C GLY A 837 -14.80 46.61 -9.44
N PRO A 838 -14.38 47.79 -9.99
CA PRO A 838 -14.99 48.34 -11.20
C PRO A 838 -14.59 47.48 -12.40
N LYS A 839 -15.58 47.15 -13.24
CA LYS A 839 -15.41 46.35 -14.46
C LYS A 839 -14.24 46.85 -15.32
N ILE A 840 -13.18 46.06 -15.40
CA ILE A 840 -12.25 46.11 -16.53
C ILE A 840 -12.18 44.71 -17.12
N SER A 841 -12.75 44.60 -18.31
CA SER A 841 -12.82 43.41 -19.18
C SER A 841 -11.48 43.12 -19.84
N VAL A 842 -11.08 41.83 -19.94
CA VAL A 842 -10.51 41.25 -21.18
C VAL A 842 -10.73 39.72 -21.23
N GLN A 843 -11.91 39.28 -21.69
CA GLN A 843 -12.11 38.20 -22.70
C GLN A 843 -13.57 37.71 -22.67
N GLY A 844 -14.40 38.36 -23.49
CA GLY A 844 -15.75 37.88 -23.80
C GLY A 844 -15.75 36.73 -24.83
N ILE A 845 -16.97 36.26 -25.08
CA ILE A 845 -17.41 35.34 -26.15
C ILE A 845 -17.06 33.86 -25.89
N VAL A 846 -17.90 33.17 -25.11
CA VAL A 846 -18.85 32.12 -25.56
C VAL A 846 -19.87 31.94 -24.42
N GLY A 847 -21.16 32.23 -24.67
CA GLY A 847 -22.23 31.93 -23.70
C GLY A 847 -23.37 32.95 -23.56
N GLY A 848 -23.57 33.87 -24.51
CA GLY A 848 -24.79 34.67 -24.54
C GLY A 848 -25.94 33.86 -25.13
N ILE A 849 -26.97 33.55 -24.31
CA ILE A 849 -28.41 33.40 -24.66
C ILE A 849 -29.24 32.87 -23.45
N SER A 850 -28.66 32.42 -22.33
CA SER A 850 -29.44 31.94 -21.17
C SER A 850 -29.86 33.02 -20.14
N SER A 851 -29.40 34.27 -20.26
CA SER A 851 -29.57 35.30 -19.22
C SER A 851 -30.83 36.16 -19.33
N LEU A 852 -31.80 35.82 -20.19
CA LEU A 852 -33.01 36.63 -20.41
C LEU A 852 -34.23 36.25 -19.55
N PHE A 853 -34.18 35.19 -18.74
CA PHE A 853 -35.35 34.72 -17.96
C PHE A 853 -35.11 34.45 -16.47
N SER A 854 -33.99 34.88 -15.88
CA SER A 854 -33.76 34.78 -14.43
C SER A 854 -33.75 36.18 -13.80
N LYS A 855 -34.69 36.47 -12.92
CA LYS A 855 -34.57 37.58 -11.96
C LYS A 855 -33.44 37.25 -11.00
N ASN A 856 -32.23 37.71 -11.31
CA ASN A 856 -31.10 37.61 -10.38
C ASN A 856 -31.35 38.49 -9.16
N LYS A 857 -31.62 37.87 -8.00
CA LYS A 857 -31.31 38.48 -6.70
C LYS A 857 -29.79 38.68 -6.68
N LYS A 858 -29.32 39.92 -6.47
CA LYS A 858 -27.91 40.17 -6.15
C LYS A 858 -27.58 39.35 -4.90
N ALA A 859 -26.57 38.48 -4.97
CA ALA A 859 -26.04 37.84 -3.77
C ALA A 859 -25.32 38.92 -2.96
N GLU A 860 -25.91 39.36 -1.86
CA GLU A 860 -25.18 40.18 -0.87
C GLU A 860 -24.18 39.25 -0.16
N TYR A 861 -22.93 39.71 0.01
CA TYR A 861 -21.92 38.96 0.75
C TYR A 861 -22.45 38.58 2.13
N HIS A 862 -22.08 37.40 2.59
CA HIS A 862 -22.20 37.10 4.01
C HIS A 862 -21.39 38.15 4.79
N GLU A 863 -21.97 38.70 5.86
CA GLU A 863 -21.41 39.83 6.63
C GLU A 863 -19.98 39.57 7.12
N ILE A 864 -19.63 38.29 7.35
CA ILE A 864 -18.28 37.84 7.71
C ILE A 864 -17.26 38.23 6.62
N VAL A 865 -17.53 37.90 5.36
CA VAL A 865 -16.60 38.13 4.24
C VAL A 865 -16.38 39.62 4.02
N LYS A 866 -17.44 40.42 4.18
CA LYS A 866 -17.37 41.88 4.08
C LYS A 866 -16.42 42.47 5.13
N ARG A 867 -16.57 42.07 6.41
CA ARG A 867 -15.70 42.56 7.49
C ARG A 867 -14.26 42.08 7.34
N LEU A 868 -14.03 40.87 6.82
CA LEU A 868 -12.68 40.39 6.52
C LEU A 868 -12.04 41.18 5.36
N TYR A 869 -12.83 41.60 4.36
CA TYR A 869 -12.35 42.46 3.28
C TYR A 869 -11.98 43.87 3.78
N GLU A 870 -12.73 44.42 4.75
CA GLU A 870 -12.48 45.72 5.36
C GLU A 870 -11.14 45.81 6.11
N LEU A 871 -10.47 44.68 6.40
CA LEU A 871 -9.11 44.63 6.96
C LEU A 871 -8.03 45.12 5.97
N GLY A 872 -8.37 45.39 4.70
CA GLY A 872 -7.47 46.03 3.73
C GLY A 872 -6.55 45.08 2.98
N HIS A 873 -6.83 43.77 2.99
CA HIS A 873 -6.05 42.75 2.29
C HIS A 873 -6.36 42.72 0.78
N SER A 874 -5.40 42.25 -0.03
CA SER A 874 -5.66 41.97 -1.45
C SER A 874 -6.68 40.83 -1.60
N THR A 875 -7.37 40.75 -2.75
CA THR A 875 -8.31 39.65 -3.02
C THR A 875 -7.65 38.26 -2.90
N ASP A 876 -6.37 38.15 -3.27
CA ASP A 876 -5.62 36.91 -3.15
C ASP A 876 -5.31 36.56 -1.68
N GLN A 877 -4.92 37.55 -0.87
CA GLN A 877 -4.71 37.37 0.57
C GLN A 877 -6.01 37.00 1.29
N LEU A 878 -7.12 37.65 0.95
CA LEU A 878 -8.43 37.33 1.50
C LEU A 878 -8.88 35.91 1.11
N ALA A 879 -8.72 35.52 -0.15
CA ALA A 879 -9.06 34.17 -0.60
C ALA A 879 -8.25 33.08 0.13
N ASN A 880 -6.96 33.33 0.34
CA ASN A 880 -6.10 32.45 1.12
C ASN A 880 -6.53 32.39 2.61
N THR A 881 -6.95 33.53 3.19
CA THR A 881 -7.46 33.59 4.57
C THR A 881 -8.75 32.78 4.72
N ILE A 882 -9.69 32.93 3.78
CA ILE A 882 -10.93 32.15 3.73
C ILE A 882 -10.62 30.67 3.62
N LEU A 883 -9.72 30.27 2.71
CA LEU A 883 -9.32 28.87 2.57
C LEU A 883 -8.76 28.29 3.88
N ALA A 884 -7.91 29.04 4.57
CA ALA A 884 -7.33 28.62 5.85
C ALA A 884 -8.39 28.43 6.93
N LEU A 885 -9.33 29.38 7.04
CA LEU A 885 -10.48 29.25 7.94
C LEU A 885 -11.34 28.04 7.59
N MET A 886 -11.58 27.77 6.29
CA MET A 886 -12.32 26.57 5.89
C MET A 886 -11.63 25.29 6.33
N VAL A 887 -10.32 25.17 6.12
CA VAL A 887 -9.53 23.97 6.45
C VAL A 887 -9.52 23.73 7.96
N ILE A 888 -9.20 24.76 8.75
CA ILE A 888 -9.08 24.62 10.21
C ILE A 888 -10.44 24.49 10.86
N CYS A 889 -11.36 25.42 10.63
CA CYS A 889 -12.69 25.39 11.25
C CYS A 889 -13.49 24.17 10.79
N GLY A 890 -13.40 23.80 9.51
CA GLY A 890 -14.09 22.64 8.95
C GLY A 890 -13.70 21.33 9.65
N LYS A 891 -12.41 21.14 9.98
CA LYS A 891 -11.91 19.86 10.51
C LYS A 891 -11.72 19.85 12.02
N GLU A 892 -11.14 20.88 12.60
CA GLU A 892 -10.89 20.93 14.04
C GLU A 892 -12.21 21.06 14.83
N LEU A 893 -13.17 21.87 14.38
CA LEU A 893 -14.49 21.90 15.04
C LEU A 893 -15.23 20.56 14.90
N SER A 894 -15.07 19.87 13.76
CA SER A 894 -15.68 18.54 13.57
C SER A 894 -15.13 17.54 14.58
N LEU A 895 -13.81 17.55 14.80
CA LEU A 895 -13.16 16.71 15.79
C LEU A 895 -13.49 17.13 17.23
N ALA A 896 -13.49 18.43 17.54
CA ALA A 896 -13.82 18.96 18.86
C ALA A 896 -15.25 18.62 19.28
N THR A 897 -16.22 18.86 18.39
CA THR A 897 -17.63 18.51 18.64
C THR A 897 -17.82 17.01 18.81
N THR A 898 -17.13 16.19 18.01
CA THR A 898 -17.13 14.73 18.16
C THR A 898 -16.58 14.28 19.51
N ASN A 899 -15.41 14.78 19.92
CA ASN A 899 -14.82 14.44 21.21
C ASN A 899 -15.70 14.90 22.37
N ALA A 900 -16.24 16.11 22.34
CA ALA A 900 -17.12 16.63 23.39
C ALA A 900 -18.41 15.79 23.52
N VAL A 901 -19.08 15.46 22.41
CA VAL A 901 -20.26 14.59 22.43
C VAL A 901 -19.89 13.21 22.96
N ASN A 902 -18.79 12.62 22.49
CA ASN A 902 -18.34 11.30 22.93
C ASN A 902 -17.97 11.27 24.43
N PHE A 903 -17.38 12.35 24.94
CA PHE A 903 -16.99 12.49 26.34
C PHE A 903 -18.22 12.44 27.27
N PHE A 904 -19.32 13.13 26.89
CA PHE A 904 -20.51 13.19 27.74
C PHE A 904 -21.50 12.03 27.52
N LEU A 905 -21.65 11.55 26.29
CA LEU A 905 -22.67 10.55 25.97
C LEU A 905 -22.37 9.19 26.62
N GLY A 906 -23.23 8.78 27.55
CA GLY A 906 -23.06 7.56 28.34
C GLY A 906 -22.09 7.69 29.53
N SER A 907 -21.66 8.91 29.86
CA SER A 907 -20.86 9.21 31.06
C SER A 907 -21.72 9.50 32.28
N GLU A 908 -21.11 9.57 33.46
CA GLU A 908 -21.77 10.02 34.71
C GLU A 908 -22.26 11.48 34.67
N HIS A 909 -21.79 12.28 33.70
CA HIS A 909 -22.17 13.69 33.56
C HIS A 909 -23.36 13.91 32.61
N VAL A 910 -23.86 12.85 31.96
CA VAL A 910 -24.88 12.94 30.90
C VAL A 910 -26.17 13.64 31.36
N ASP A 911 -26.64 13.34 32.58
CA ASP A 911 -27.88 13.90 33.12
C ASP A 911 -27.76 15.40 33.36
N LYS A 912 -26.60 15.85 33.86
CA LYS A 912 -26.35 17.26 34.14
C LYS A 912 -26.24 18.07 32.84
N VAL A 913 -25.51 17.55 31.84
CA VAL A 913 -25.43 18.17 30.51
C VAL A 913 -26.80 18.23 29.84
N THR A 914 -27.59 17.15 29.92
CA THR A 914 -28.98 17.09 29.42
C THR A 914 -29.87 18.13 30.11
N SER A 915 -29.76 18.28 31.43
CA SER A 915 -30.51 19.28 32.19
C SER A 915 -30.16 20.71 31.77
N LEU A 916 -28.86 21.03 31.60
CA LEU A 916 -28.39 22.34 31.15
C LEU A 916 -28.79 22.62 29.69
N ALA A 917 -28.71 21.62 28.81
CA ALA A 917 -29.14 21.72 27.42
C ALA A 917 -30.63 22.10 27.34
N LYS A 918 -31.50 21.43 28.10
CA LYS A 918 -32.96 21.69 28.10
C LYS A 918 -33.38 22.98 28.80
N SER A 919 -32.61 23.44 29.78
CA SER A 919 -32.95 24.64 30.58
C SER A 919 -32.35 25.95 30.05
N GLY A 920 -31.50 25.89 29.02
CA GLY A 920 -30.77 27.10 28.56
C GLY A 920 -29.51 27.42 29.37
N GLY A 921 -29.07 26.54 30.27
CA GLY A 921 -27.91 26.77 31.14
C GLY A 921 -26.55 26.78 30.42
N ASP A 922 -25.53 27.34 31.06
CA ASP A 922 -24.17 27.48 30.50
C ASP A 922 -23.45 26.12 30.41
N LEU A 923 -22.81 25.86 29.26
CA LEU A 923 -22.06 24.64 28.94
C LEU A 923 -20.57 24.94 28.65
N ASP A 924 -20.13 26.19 28.68
CA ASP A 924 -18.80 26.57 28.23
C ASP A 924 -17.70 25.94 29.09
N GLY A 925 -17.87 25.96 30.42
CA GLY A 925 -16.96 25.28 31.35
C GLY A 925 -16.88 23.76 31.15
N TYR A 926 -18.00 23.13 30.75
CA TYR A 926 -18.06 21.70 30.43
C TYR A 926 -17.28 21.39 29.16
N VAL A 927 -17.45 22.21 28.10
CA VAL A 927 -16.71 22.07 26.85
C VAL A 927 -15.21 22.24 27.06
N TYR A 928 -14.83 23.29 27.78
CA TYR A 928 -13.43 23.54 28.11
C TYR A 928 -12.79 22.33 28.80
N GLU A 929 -13.46 21.75 29.80
CA GLU A 929 -12.90 20.61 30.54
C GLU A 929 -12.92 19.31 29.74
N ALA A 930 -13.96 19.05 28.93
CA ALA A 930 -14.01 17.90 28.04
C ALA A 930 -12.83 17.90 27.04
N LEU A 931 -12.56 19.04 26.39
CA LEU A 931 -11.44 19.16 25.44
C LEU A 931 -10.06 19.21 26.10
N ARG A 932 -9.98 19.47 27.41
CA ARG A 932 -8.73 19.36 28.17
C ARG A 932 -8.35 17.89 28.39
N LEU A 933 -9.35 17.04 28.64
CA LEU A 933 -9.18 15.62 28.94
C LEU A 933 -9.23 14.74 27.68
N ASP A 934 -9.96 15.15 26.64
CA ASP A 934 -10.04 14.48 25.33
C ASP A 934 -9.78 15.50 24.18
N PRO A 935 -8.53 15.99 24.06
CA PRO A 935 -8.18 17.05 23.11
C PRO A 935 -8.28 16.57 21.66
N MET A 936 -8.35 17.52 20.72
CA MET A 936 -8.28 17.24 19.28
C MET A 936 -6.90 16.66 18.90
N PHE A 937 -5.86 17.36 19.35
CA PHE A 937 -4.45 17.01 19.14
C PHE A 937 -3.70 17.16 20.46
N ASN A 938 -2.67 16.35 20.65
CA ASN A 938 -1.88 16.40 21.88
C ASN A 938 -0.93 17.60 21.91
N GLY A 939 -0.62 18.21 20.76
CA GLY A 939 0.41 19.23 20.69
C GLY A 939 0.69 19.75 19.29
N VAL A 940 1.77 20.52 19.16
CA VAL A 940 2.23 21.13 17.91
C VAL A 940 3.72 20.97 17.73
N PHE A 941 4.17 21.08 16.48
CA PHE A 941 5.59 21.01 16.15
C PHE A 941 6.25 22.39 16.08
N ARG A 942 7.51 22.45 16.47
CA ARG A 942 8.43 23.58 16.24
C ARG A 942 9.77 23.09 15.70
N VAL A 943 10.48 23.98 15.02
CA VAL A 943 11.85 23.75 14.54
C VAL A 943 12.76 24.79 15.17
N SER A 944 13.86 24.33 15.76
CA SER A 944 14.89 25.21 16.32
C SER A 944 15.62 25.96 15.20
N THR A 945 15.70 27.29 15.26
CA THR A 945 16.36 28.10 14.21
C THR A 945 17.87 28.26 14.41
N LYS A 946 18.36 27.90 15.60
CA LYS A 946 19.77 27.99 16.02
C LYS A 946 20.10 26.88 17.02
N ASP A 947 21.39 26.66 17.27
CA ASP A 947 21.82 25.83 18.39
C ASP A 947 21.49 26.56 19.71
N GLN A 948 20.78 25.91 20.62
CA GLN A 948 20.34 26.53 21.87
C GLN A 948 19.98 25.51 22.93
N SER A 949 20.03 25.96 24.20
CA SER A 949 19.57 25.19 25.35
C SER A 949 18.31 25.83 25.92
N VAL A 950 17.27 25.03 26.14
CA VAL A 950 16.03 25.46 26.80
C VAL A 950 15.84 24.60 28.03
N TYR A 951 16.10 25.18 29.21
CA TYR A 951 16.25 24.46 30.47
C TYR A 951 17.34 23.36 30.36
N ASP A 952 16.95 22.09 30.44
CA ASP A 952 17.79 20.89 30.32
C ASP A 952 17.86 20.32 28.89
N LEU A 953 17.10 20.88 27.94
CA LEU A 953 17.08 20.42 26.55
C LEU A 953 18.18 21.12 25.75
N ASN A 954 19.06 20.35 25.11
CA ASN A 954 20.05 20.86 24.16
C ASN A 954 19.59 20.55 22.74
N LEU A 955 19.29 21.60 21.96
CA LEU A 955 18.73 21.49 20.62
C LEU A 955 19.69 22.10 19.61
N LYS A 956 19.87 21.42 18.47
CA LYS A 956 20.62 21.92 17.33
C LYS A 956 19.70 22.66 16.38
N LYS A 957 20.27 23.55 15.56
CA LYS A 957 19.57 24.16 14.44
C LYS A 957 18.98 23.09 13.53
N GLY A 958 17.68 23.19 13.26
CA GLY A 958 16.94 22.24 12.42
C GLY A 958 16.29 21.09 13.19
N ASP A 959 16.59 20.91 14.48
CA ASP A 959 15.91 19.89 15.28
C ASP A 959 14.42 20.21 15.38
N ARG A 960 13.60 19.19 15.12
CA ARG A 960 12.15 19.26 15.22
C ARG A 960 11.70 18.76 16.59
N VAL A 961 10.99 19.62 17.32
CA VAL A 961 10.46 19.31 18.65
C VAL A 961 8.93 19.23 18.61
N PHE A 962 8.38 18.23 19.29
CA PHE A 962 6.94 18.09 19.51
C PHE A 962 6.57 18.62 20.89
N LEU A 963 5.78 19.68 20.94
CA LEU A 963 5.35 20.32 22.19
C LEU A 963 4.02 19.73 22.63
N ASN A 964 4.03 18.88 23.65
CA ASN A 964 2.84 18.18 24.13
C ASN A 964 2.00 19.10 25.03
N THR A 965 1.10 19.89 24.42
CA THR A 965 0.19 20.79 25.13
C THR A 965 -0.84 20.05 25.98
N ALA A 966 -1.23 18.82 25.62
CA ALA A 966 -2.14 18.00 26.42
C ALA A 966 -1.49 17.62 27.77
N SER A 967 -0.22 17.24 27.75
CA SER A 967 0.58 17.00 28.95
C SER A 967 0.74 18.28 29.77
N ALA A 968 1.00 19.43 29.14
CA ALA A 968 1.07 20.73 29.84
C ALA A 968 -0.25 21.09 30.54
N ASN A 969 -1.40 20.81 29.90
CA ASN A 969 -2.73 21.09 30.46
C ASN A 969 -3.24 20.05 31.46
N THR A 970 -2.44 19.02 31.73
CA THR A 970 -2.69 17.99 32.75
C THR A 970 -1.56 17.93 33.77
N ASP A 971 -0.72 18.97 33.81
CA ASP A 971 0.40 19.10 34.75
C ASP A 971 -0.12 19.38 36.18
N GLY A 972 0.10 18.44 37.09
CA GLY A 972 -0.35 18.53 38.49
C GLY A 972 0.32 19.64 39.30
N THR A 973 1.42 20.23 38.80
CA THR A 973 2.06 21.39 39.44
C THR A 973 1.31 22.70 39.20
N ILE A 974 0.47 22.75 38.16
CA ILE A 974 -0.33 23.93 37.78
C ILE A 974 -1.82 23.68 38.06
N PHE A 975 -2.32 22.48 37.76
CA PHE A 975 -3.73 22.14 37.89
C PHE A 975 -3.96 21.19 39.06
N GLN A 976 -4.61 21.66 40.13
CA GLN A 976 -5.06 20.79 41.21
C GLN A 976 -6.04 19.73 40.67
N ASP A 977 -5.86 18.47 41.09
CA ASP A 977 -6.62 17.32 40.58
C ASP A 977 -6.64 17.29 39.04
N ALA A 978 -5.45 17.40 38.41
CA ALA A 978 -5.31 17.65 36.98
C ALA A 978 -6.02 16.65 36.07
N THR A 979 -6.26 15.41 36.51
CA THR A 979 -6.95 14.39 35.71
C THR A 979 -8.45 14.33 35.97
N SER A 980 -8.97 15.04 36.98
CA SER A 980 -10.39 15.06 37.30
C SER A 980 -11.15 16.08 36.46
N PHE A 981 -12.41 15.76 36.16
CA PHE A 981 -13.32 16.67 35.47
C PHE A 981 -13.83 17.75 36.42
N ASN A 982 -13.47 19.00 36.15
CA ASN A 982 -14.01 20.17 36.86
C ASN A 982 -14.43 21.29 35.87
N PRO A 983 -15.75 21.52 35.66
CA PRO A 983 -16.23 22.55 34.75
C PRO A 983 -16.05 23.99 35.27
N ALA A 984 -15.70 24.17 36.55
CA ALA A 984 -15.40 25.47 37.15
C ALA A 984 -13.90 25.83 37.09
N ARG A 985 -13.07 25.01 36.45
CA ARG A 985 -11.62 25.20 36.37
C ARG A 985 -11.27 26.45 35.57
N SER A 986 -10.37 27.27 36.12
CA SER A 986 -9.84 28.46 35.43
C SER A 986 -9.21 28.11 34.07
N THR A 987 -9.41 28.99 33.09
CA THR A 987 -8.85 28.88 31.75
C THR A 987 -7.58 29.71 31.54
N LEU A 988 -7.18 30.53 32.53
CA LEU A 988 -6.07 31.48 32.42
C LEU A 988 -4.73 30.79 32.19
N ASP A 989 -4.46 29.71 32.93
CA ASP A 989 -3.18 28.99 32.87
C ASP A 989 -3.17 27.91 31.77
N ARG A 990 -4.21 27.82 30.95
CA ARG A 990 -4.28 26.83 29.87
C ARG A 990 -3.35 27.20 28.72
N VAL A 991 -2.61 26.21 28.27
CA VAL A 991 -1.78 26.30 27.08
C VAL A 991 -2.60 25.90 25.87
N PHE A 992 -2.86 26.84 24.97
CA PHE A 992 -3.53 26.55 23.71
C PHE A 992 -2.47 26.31 22.62
N ALA A 993 -2.63 25.21 21.88
CA ALA A 993 -1.88 24.94 20.66
C ALA A 993 -2.39 25.82 19.50
N ASP A 994 -1.56 26.02 18.47
CA ASP A 994 -1.99 26.60 17.19
C ASP A 994 -3.19 25.81 16.64
N GLY A 995 -4.17 26.50 16.04
CA GLY A 995 -5.38 25.86 15.51
C GLY A 995 -6.63 26.72 15.71
N VAL A 996 -7.79 26.08 15.86
CA VAL A 996 -9.10 26.77 15.89
C VAL A 996 -9.24 27.81 17.00
N PHE A 997 -8.65 27.58 18.17
CA PHE A 997 -8.65 28.56 19.29
C PHE A 997 -7.82 29.82 19.00
N HIS A 998 -6.88 29.72 18.04
CA HIS A 998 -6.06 30.83 17.58
C HIS A 998 -6.69 31.54 16.38
N PHE A 999 -7.39 30.82 15.51
CA PHE A 999 -8.04 31.38 14.31
C PHE A 999 -9.40 32.03 14.59
N LEU A 1000 -10.20 31.46 15.50
CA LEU A 1000 -11.53 31.96 15.87
C LEU A 1000 -11.53 32.72 17.19
N GLY A 1001 -10.39 32.81 17.89
CA GLY A 1001 -10.33 33.23 19.28
C GLY A 1001 -10.72 32.13 20.25
N LYS A 1002 -10.50 32.35 21.56
CA LYS A 1002 -10.69 31.31 22.58
C LYS A 1002 -12.16 30.98 22.85
N ASP A 1003 -13.03 31.98 22.78
CA ASP A 1003 -14.43 31.85 23.24
C ASP A 1003 -15.39 31.33 22.17
N LEU A 1004 -15.22 31.74 20.91
CA LEU A 1004 -16.15 31.37 19.84
C LEU A 1004 -16.22 29.85 19.57
N PRO A 1005 -15.10 29.10 19.47
CA PRO A 1005 -15.14 27.64 19.31
C PRO A 1005 -15.91 26.95 20.44
N VAL A 1006 -15.71 27.41 21.68
CA VAL A 1006 -16.40 26.85 22.85
C VAL A 1006 -17.90 27.08 22.76
N LYS A 1007 -18.33 28.30 22.45
CA LYS A 1007 -19.75 28.62 22.29
C LYS A 1007 -20.39 27.82 21.15
N ILE A 1008 -19.68 27.62 20.04
CA ILE A 1008 -20.13 26.78 18.92
C ILE A 1008 -20.38 25.35 19.41
N ILE A 1009 -19.42 24.75 20.11
CA ILE A 1009 -19.53 23.38 20.62
C ILE A 1009 -20.64 23.28 21.68
N SER A 1010 -20.79 24.28 22.55
CA SER A 1010 -21.89 24.37 23.52
C SER A 1010 -23.26 24.31 22.84
N GLN A 1011 -23.43 24.97 21.69
CA GLN A 1011 -24.67 24.91 20.91
C GLN A 1011 -24.91 23.55 20.24
N VAL A 1012 -23.86 22.91 19.75
CA VAL A 1012 -23.96 21.53 19.20
C VAL A 1012 -24.35 20.53 20.30
N LEU A 1013 -23.70 20.61 21.47
CA LEU A 1013 -24.07 19.80 22.64
C LEU A 1013 -25.52 20.06 23.03
N ARG A 1014 -25.96 21.33 23.06
CA ARG A 1014 -27.35 21.67 23.36
C ARG A 1014 -28.32 20.99 22.40
N ALA A 1015 -28.09 21.09 21.08
CA ALA A 1015 -28.95 20.48 20.07
C ALA A 1015 -29.03 18.94 20.22
N VAL A 1016 -27.91 18.28 20.54
CA VAL A 1016 -27.85 16.81 20.71
C VAL A 1016 -28.52 16.37 22.01
N PHE A 1017 -28.22 17.01 23.14
CA PHE A 1017 -28.71 16.61 24.46
C PHE A 1017 -30.13 17.12 24.79
N GLU A 1018 -30.69 18.00 23.96
CA GLU A 1018 -32.13 18.34 24.00
C GLU A 1018 -33.03 17.18 23.52
N LEU A 1019 -32.49 16.28 22.70
CA LEU A 1019 -33.23 15.11 22.20
C LEU A 1019 -33.77 14.28 23.36
N ASN A 1020 -34.99 13.76 23.19
CA ASN A 1020 -35.61 12.93 24.21
C ASN A 1020 -34.91 11.57 24.27
N ASN A 1021 -34.48 11.17 25.47
CA ASN A 1021 -33.87 9.85 25.72
C ASN A 1021 -32.69 9.53 24.78
N VAL A 1022 -31.82 10.52 24.54
CA VAL A 1022 -30.62 10.36 23.73
C VAL A 1022 -29.62 9.41 24.40
N ARG A 1023 -29.14 8.43 23.64
CA ARG A 1023 -28.23 7.38 24.13
C ARG A 1023 -27.41 6.78 22.99
N ARG A 1024 -26.33 6.07 23.31
CA ARG A 1024 -25.55 5.32 22.32
C ARG A 1024 -26.40 4.24 21.66
N ALA A 1025 -26.16 3.97 20.38
CA ALA A 1025 -26.70 2.79 19.73
C ALA A 1025 -26.11 1.49 20.35
N PRO A 1026 -26.80 0.35 20.28
CA PRO A 1026 -26.30 -0.91 20.84
C PRO A 1026 -25.00 -1.38 20.16
N GLY A 1027 -24.13 -2.03 20.95
CA GLY A 1027 -22.91 -2.67 20.46
C GLY A 1027 -21.92 -1.69 19.83
N GLN A 1028 -21.15 -2.18 18.84
CA GLN A 1028 -20.11 -1.41 18.16
C GLN A 1028 -20.65 -0.16 17.44
N SER A 1029 -21.91 -0.17 17.01
CA SER A 1029 -22.53 0.97 16.34
C SER A 1029 -22.55 2.23 17.20
N GLY A 1030 -22.62 2.11 18.54
CA GLY A 1030 -22.60 3.25 19.46
C GLY A 1030 -21.23 3.62 20.01
N VAL A 1031 -20.17 2.89 19.62
CA VAL A 1031 -18.81 3.13 20.08
C VAL A 1031 -18.08 3.98 19.05
N LEU A 1032 -17.39 5.03 19.51
CA LEU A 1032 -16.48 5.78 18.66
C LEU A 1032 -15.17 5.00 18.56
N ASN A 1033 -15.03 4.19 17.50
CA ASN A 1033 -13.86 3.34 17.30
C ASN A 1033 -12.60 4.20 17.06
N ARG A 1034 -11.69 4.17 18.03
CA ARG A 1034 -10.44 4.94 18.04
C ARG A 1034 -9.38 4.26 18.91
N PHE A 1035 -8.11 4.45 18.60
CA PHE A 1035 -6.98 3.83 19.31
C PHE A 1035 -5.83 4.81 19.49
N LYS A 1036 -4.87 4.48 20.37
CA LYS A 1036 -3.63 5.26 20.56
C LYS A 1036 -2.57 4.78 19.58
N ASN A 1037 -1.82 5.71 19.01
CA ASN A 1037 -0.74 5.42 18.07
C ASN A 1037 0.56 6.08 18.56
N PRO A 1038 1.46 5.34 19.23
CA PRO A 1038 2.72 5.87 19.75
C PRO A 1038 3.61 6.50 18.69
N ASP A 1039 3.55 6.03 17.44
CA ASP A 1039 4.33 6.56 16.31
C ASP A 1039 3.86 7.94 15.84
N ARG A 1040 2.69 8.37 16.31
CA ARG A 1040 2.07 9.66 16.00
C ARG A 1040 1.64 10.37 17.27
N PRO A 1041 2.59 10.83 18.10
CA PRO A 1041 2.28 11.43 19.40
C PRO A 1041 1.46 12.73 19.27
N GLU A 1042 1.43 13.37 18.10
CA GLU A 1042 0.66 14.59 17.86
C GLU A 1042 -0.86 14.36 17.81
N VAL A 1043 -1.32 13.17 17.38
CA VAL A 1043 -2.75 12.87 17.34
C VAL A 1043 -3.21 12.32 18.68
N ALA A 1044 -4.29 12.87 19.24
CA ALA A 1044 -4.82 12.41 20.52
C ALA A 1044 -5.34 10.98 20.41
N ASN A 1045 -6.04 10.67 19.32
CA ASN A 1045 -6.52 9.35 18.96
C ASN A 1045 -6.40 9.16 17.44
N THR A 1046 -6.19 7.92 16.99
CA THR A 1046 -6.20 7.52 15.58
C THR A 1046 -7.49 6.76 15.27
N TYR A 1047 -7.95 6.89 14.02
CA TYR A 1047 -9.16 6.28 13.48
C TYR A 1047 -8.83 5.50 12.21
N LEU A 1048 -9.76 4.66 11.75
CA LEU A 1048 -9.71 4.04 10.43
C LEU A 1048 -10.69 4.74 9.49
N ASN A 1049 -10.22 5.14 8.31
CA ASN A 1049 -11.06 5.74 7.27
C ASN A 1049 -11.91 4.68 6.53
N ASN A 1050 -12.69 5.10 5.54
CA ASN A 1050 -13.53 4.19 4.74
C ASN A 1050 -12.71 3.12 3.99
N ALA A 1051 -11.44 3.42 3.66
CA ALA A 1051 -10.49 2.49 3.05
C ALA A 1051 -9.72 1.65 4.09
N GLN A 1052 -10.11 1.70 5.38
CA GLN A 1052 -9.48 0.98 6.49
C GLN A 1052 -8.02 1.36 6.74
N LEU A 1053 -7.58 2.51 6.22
CA LEU A 1053 -6.27 3.09 6.50
C LEU A 1053 -6.36 4.04 7.70
N MET A 1054 -5.24 4.18 8.41
CA MET A 1054 -5.14 5.10 9.54
C MET A 1054 -5.42 6.55 9.11
N SER A 1055 -6.18 7.25 9.94
CA SER A 1055 -6.71 8.59 9.73
C SER A 1055 -6.82 9.34 11.05
N GLU A 1056 -6.76 10.65 10.99
CA GLU A 1056 -6.93 11.55 12.15
C GLU A 1056 -8.40 11.90 12.37
N TRP A 1057 -9.26 11.55 11.41
CA TRP A 1057 -10.66 11.95 11.39
C TRP A 1057 -11.59 10.78 11.75
N PRO A 1058 -12.57 11.01 12.66
CA PRO A 1058 -13.56 10.01 13.03
C PRO A 1058 -14.54 9.75 11.88
N THR A 1059 -15.01 8.51 11.75
CA THR A 1059 -15.85 8.07 10.62
C THR A 1059 -17.29 7.79 10.99
N SER A 1060 -17.57 7.23 12.17
CA SER A 1060 -18.91 6.77 12.54
C SER A 1060 -19.08 6.67 14.05
N MET A 1061 -20.27 7.07 14.53
CA MET A 1061 -20.79 6.73 15.86
C MET A 1061 -22.30 7.00 15.84
N SER A 1062 -23.09 5.97 16.08
CA SER A 1062 -24.55 6.04 16.02
C SER A 1062 -25.18 6.26 17.40
N ILE A 1063 -26.25 7.03 17.43
CA ILE A 1063 -27.06 7.28 18.61
C ILE A 1063 -28.51 6.90 18.36
N LEU A 1064 -29.25 6.68 19.45
CA LEU A 1064 -30.70 6.51 19.46
C LEU A 1064 -31.35 7.62 20.29
N PHE A 1065 -32.55 8.03 19.89
CA PHE A 1065 -33.39 8.98 20.62
C PHE A 1065 -34.87 8.72 20.33
N ASP A 1066 -35.75 9.19 21.20
CA ASP A 1066 -37.20 8.99 21.05
C ASP A 1066 -37.83 10.23 20.39
N ARG A 1067 -38.72 10.00 19.41
CA ARG A 1067 -39.47 11.11 18.79
C ARG A 1067 -40.57 11.59 19.75
N LYS A 1068 -40.85 12.89 19.71
CA LYS A 1068 -41.96 13.50 20.46
C LYS A 1068 -43.31 13.07 19.91
#